data_AF-A0A7V4MSI9-F1
#
_entry.id   AF-A0A7V4MSI9-F1
#
_cell.length_a   1.000
_cell.length_b   1.000
_cell.length_c   1.000
_cell.angle_alpha   90.00
_cell.angle_beta   90.00
_cell.angle_gamma   90.00
#
_symmetry.space_group_name_H-M   'P 1'
#
loop_
_entity.id
_entity.type
_entity.pdbx_description
1 polymer ?
#
loop_
_entity_poly.entity_id
_entity_poly.type
_entity_poly.pdbx_seq_one_letter_code
_entity_poly.pdbx_strand_id
1 'polypeptide(L)'
;MSVYFNQSGYAGTLSVAGGAGYENGNEGTKRFLGPFYTLSIRGMPGDYGKPVPDDYGVRADYPDGTWVTNSVATPADETNGMRWSCTGWVLSNGVSVIASGNGTQTVFQITTNLWLTWHWTNQYLLNVSAGPNGSVNSNIVNGWYTNGVQVNNITAYPDPTYGFFMWSGVGVPAGKEMDNPLSVEMTEPRYLQANFSGTNPETKVWSGIGFWENSGNWTPNGMPSQKDTAVIQGGTVILKYSRFARNLTIRSGAVMLFTNWTACLTASNIVIEEGGKVTLPGAFEPGQMSNRVNFVCTNFTIEAGGIIDVNGKGYTFNKGPGAGNGGWHCSGGGHGGRGGIANNNNSIQGATYDSVSMPSMPGSGGGGAAGYGSQGGGVVRIEAHNKVTINGLISANGSNSLSYGYGGGAGGSVYIKCKIFGGTTNGLIRSNGGNPAYAGWHSGGGGGGRIAVDFDLLDEPHATRFQAVGTTQGFAETSMDVLWPFASEQGTIWLSKTNILSDTMTNGPFAGGMLFIPGFTSWNVQNLVISNASFRIGSSSFLLNVAQDLHIYSGWLELGSTNGNSTINVGRDIILKNSGKLSVFAGSGGGTGYGAVVQAGRNVDVGSSSWFYVYAHPTNGAGVVLKAENMRLQSGGGINANSKGFKSATGPGRGESPTSWHSGGGGYGGRGGKGNSSYQGGSVYGYTNAPILPGSGGGGIRGGWGGGLVNLEVRKYLMVDGIISADGGQSTAYGYGGGSGGGIFIKCRDFSGSASGILRARGGTIGPGGNHSGGGGGGRIAVWYGIKNFAIIPSIMKDPDNPRVRPELKWSNSCPYFAGTVSVTNGVGFSNGVPGTVNFMYVDYLDGSVILCR
;
A
#
# COMPACT_ATOMS: atom_id res chain seq x y z
N MET A 1 -40.85 27.67 -66.95
CA MET A 1 -41.08 28.91 -67.71
C MET A 1 -40.20 29.98 -67.06
N SER A 2 -39.14 30.42 -67.75
CA SER A 2 -38.12 31.31 -67.17
C SER A 2 -38.48 32.75 -67.51
N VAL A 3 -38.77 33.56 -66.48
CA VAL A 3 -38.95 35.01 -66.64
C VAL A 3 -37.66 35.69 -66.21
N TYR A 4 -36.99 36.36 -67.15
CA TYR A 4 -35.79 37.15 -66.88
C TYR A 4 -36.21 38.61 -66.62
N PHE A 5 -35.87 39.14 -65.45
CA PHE A 5 -35.94 40.57 -65.18
C PHE A 5 -34.53 41.13 -65.02
N ASN A 6 -34.28 42.26 -65.68
CA ASN A 6 -33.13 43.11 -65.44
C ASN A 6 -33.66 44.40 -64.79
N GLN A 7 -33.28 44.68 -63.54
CA GLN A 7 -32.75 45.98 -63.11
C GLN A 7 -32.68 46.10 -61.58
N SER A 8 -31.63 46.81 -61.17
CA SER A 8 -31.57 47.71 -60.01
C SER A 8 -32.95 48.17 -59.49
N GLY A 9 -33.25 47.88 -58.22
CA GLY A 9 -34.31 48.58 -57.47
C GLY A 9 -35.51 47.77 -56.98
N TYR A 10 -35.48 46.43 -56.99
CA TYR A 10 -36.58 45.62 -56.43
C TYR A 10 -36.47 45.50 -54.90
N ALA A 11 -37.46 46.02 -54.17
CA ALA A 11 -37.56 45.96 -52.70
C ALA A 11 -38.66 45.00 -52.19
N GLY A 12 -39.07 44.02 -53.00
CA GLY A 12 -40.08 43.01 -52.63
C GLY A 12 -39.50 41.64 -52.28
N THR A 13 -40.34 40.77 -51.71
CA THR A 13 -39.97 39.37 -51.42
C THR A 13 -40.35 38.47 -52.60
N LEU A 14 -39.37 37.79 -53.22
CA LEU A 14 -39.63 36.83 -54.31
C LEU A 14 -39.72 35.40 -53.77
N SER A 15 -40.89 34.77 -53.88
CA SER A 15 -41.15 33.38 -53.46
C SER A 15 -41.34 32.47 -54.68
N VAL A 16 -40.58 31.37 -54.75
CA VAL A 16 -40.85 30.23 -55.66
C VAL A 16 -40.94 28.97 -54.81
N ALA A 17 -42.11 28.77 -54.20
CA ALA A 17 -42.42 27.53 -53.49
C ALA A 17 -42.89 26.46 -54.49
N GLY A 18 -42.50 25.20 -54.25
CA GLY A 18 -43.08 24.06 -54.94
C GLY A 18 -44.56 23.87 -54.55
N GLY A 19 -45.37 23.36 -55.46
CA GLY A 19 -46.76 22.99 -55.15
C GLY A 19 -46.83 21.82 -54.17
N ALA A 20 -47.82 21.83 -53.27
CA ALA A 20 -48.02 20.78 -52.27
C ALA A 20 -48.84 19.60 -52.84
N GLY A 21 -48.36 18.38 -52.62
CA GLY A 21 -48.97 17.11 -53.03
C GLY A 21 -48.41 15.93 -52.21
N TYR A 22 -48.78 14.69 -52.54
CA TYR A 22 -48.33 13.48 -51.82
C TYR A 22 -46.80 13.26 -51.91
N GLU A 23 -46.15 13.82 -52.94
CA GLU A 23 -44.72 14.15 -52.98
C GLU A 23 -44.59 15.63 -53.37
N ASN A 24 -43.80 16.40 -52.61
CA ASN A 24 -43.63 17.84 -52.85
C ASN A 24 -42.85 18.08 -54.15
N GLY A 25 -43.33 19.00 -55.00
CA GLY A 25 -42.53 19.49 -56.12
C GLY A 25 -41.27 20.20 -55.62
N ASN A 26 -40.11 19.93 -56.23
CA ASN A 26 -38.87 20.62 -55.88
C ASN A 26 -39.02 22.15 -56.00
N GLU A 27 -38.42 22.90 -55.07
CA GLU A 27 -38.34 24.36 -55.17
C GLU A 27 -37.61 24.77 -56.46
N GLY A 28 -38.11 25.81 -57.14
CA GLY A 28 -37.48 26.32 -58.35
C GLY A 28 -36.12 26.99 -58.05
N THR A 29 -35.13 26.82 -58.93
CA THR A 29 -33.80 27.45 -58.77
C THR A 29 -33.87 28.96 -58.99
N LYS A 30 -33.40 29.75 -58.01
CA LYS A 30 -33.16 31.21 -58.15
C LYS A 30 -31.71 31.43 -58.56
N ARG A 31 -31.46 32.26 -59.58
CA ARG A 31 -30.12 32.76 -59.92
C ARG A 31 -30.23 34.25 -60.18
N PHE A 32 -29.53 35.04 -59.38
CA PHE A 32 -29.37 36.48 -59.60
C PHE A 32 -28.17 36.67 -60.55
N LEU A 33 -28.31 37.47 -61.60
CA LEU A 33 -27.23 37.80 -62.54
C LEU A 33 -26.57 39.11 -62.12
N GLY A 34 -25.48 39.00 -61.36
CA GLY A 34 -24.59 40.07 -60.92
C GLY A 34 -23.45 39.50 -60.07
N PRO A 35 -22.32 40.21 -59.87
CA PRO A 35 -21.29 39.75 -58.93
C PRO A 35 -21.87 39.75 -57.49
N PHE A 36 -21.78 38.61 -56.81
CA PHE A 36 -22.05 38.47 -55.38
C PHE A 36 -20.76 38.17 -54.67
N TYR A 37 -20.62 38.71 -53.47
CA TYR A 37 -19.50 38.38 -52.59
C TYR A 37 -19.99 37.94 -51.23
N THR A 38 -19.15 37.13 -50.58
CA THR A 38 -19.47 36.51 -49.30
C THR A 38 -18.92 37.32 -48.14
N LEU A 39 -19.73 37.51 -47.10
CA LEU A 39 -19.28 37.93 -45.78
C LEU A 39 -19.20 36.69 -44.89
N SER A 40 -18.03 36.48 -44.28
CA SER A 40 -17.82 35.46 -43.24
C SER A 40 -17.46 36.13 -41.92
N ILE A 41 -18.16 35.77 -40.85
CA ILE A 41 -17.95 36.35 -39.52
C ILE A 41 -17.34 35.31 -38.61
N ARG A 42 -16.30 35.70 -37.86
CA ARG A 42 -15.63 34.87 -36.86
C ARG A 42 -15.24 35.70 -35.63
N GLY A 43 -15.07 35.04 -34.50
CA GLY A 43 -14.50 35.62 -33.30
C GLY A 43 -13.05 35.17 -33.08
N MET A 44 -12.26 36.02 -32.42
CA MET A 44 -10.93 35.68 -31.93
C MET A 44 -10.79 36.09 -30.46
N PRO A 45 -10.33 35.19 -29.56
CA PRO A 45 -9.86 33.82 -29.84
C PRO A 45 -10.97 32.79 -30.09
N GLY A 46 -12.23 33.16 -29.89
CA GLY A 46 -13.39 32.31 -30.14
C GLY A 46 -14.63 33.14 -30.43
N ASP A 47 -15.71 32.46 -30.77
CA ASP A 47 -17.00 33.05 -31.13
C ASP A 47 -17.79 33.37 -29.85
N TYR A 48 -17.90 34.66 -29.52
CA TYR A 48 -18.60 35.14 -28.31
C TYR A 48 -19.64 36.19 -28.66
N GLY A 49 -20.71 36.24 -27.88
CA GLY A 49 -21.91 37.03 -28.18
C GLY A 49 -22.60 36.57 -29.46
N LYS A 50 -23.54 37.39 -29.95
CA LYS A 50 -24.32 37.11 -31.16
C LYS A 50 -24.27 38.29 -32.14
N PRO A 51 -23.41 38.24 -33.18
CA PRO A 51 -23.40 39.22 -34.24
C PRO A 51 -24.74 39.26 -35.01
N VAL A 52 -25.14 40.45 -35.42
CA VAL A 52 -26.40 40.71 -36.16
C VAL A 52 -26.09 41.70 -37.30
N PRO A 53 -26.64 41.54 -38.51
CA PRO A 53 -27.68 40.57 -38.91
C PRO A 53 -27.17 39.14 -39.11
N ASP A 54 -25.93 38.97 -39.56
CA ASP A 54 -25.34 37.65 -39.78
C ASP A 54 -24.53 37.22 -38.56
N ASP A 55 -24.73 35.97 -38.16
CA ASP A 55 -24.09 35.34 -37.00
C ASP A 55 -22.77 34.64 -37.40
N TYR A 56 -22.00 34.18 -36.42
CA TYR A 56 -20.80 33.39 -36.67
C TYR A 56 -21.09 32.14 -37.50
N GLY A 57 -20.19 31.79 -38.42
CA GLY A 57 -20.33 30.62 -39.30
C GLY A 57 -21.41 30.74 -40.39
N VAL A 58 -22.20 31.81 -40.40
CA VAL A 58 -23.10 32.12 -41.52
C VAL A 58 -22.27 32.68 -42.67
N ARG A 59 -22.41 32.07 -43.85
CA ARG A 59 -21.85 32.59 -45.09
C ARG A 59 -22.94 33.33 -45.85
N ALA A 60 -23.05 34.62 -45.59
CA ALA A 60 -24.06 35.46 -46.21
C ALA A 60 -23.57 35.99 -47.57
N ASP A 61 -24.39 35.81 -48.61
CA ASP A 61 -24.15 36.32 -49.95
C ASP A 61 -24.80 37.70 -50.11
N TYR A 62 -23.99 38.72 -50.42
CA TYR A 62 -24.45 40.09 -50.66
C TYR A 62 -24.17 40.52 -52.11
N PRO A 63 -25.09 41.25 -52.76
CA PRO A 63 -24.78 41.92 -54.03
C PRO A 63 -23.58 42.85 -53.91
N ASP A 64 -22.76 42.93 -54.96
CA ASP A 64 -21.69 43.91 -55.05
C ASP A 64 -22.18 45.34 -54.80
N GLY A 65 -21.44 46.08 -53.99
CA GLY A 65 -21.74 47.44 -53.55
C GLY A 65 -22.69 47.54 -52.34
N THR A 66 -23.13 46.44 -51.73
CA THR A 66 -24.06 46.48 -50.58
C THR A 66 -23.39 47.02 -49.31
N TRP A 67 -24.02 47.96 -48.60
CA TRP A 67 -23.58 48.41 -47.28
C TRP A 67 -24.14 47.50 -46.19
N VAL A 68 -23.26 46.93 -45.37
CA VAL A 68 -23.62 46.07 -44.24
C VAL A 68 -23.25 46.78 -42.94
N THR A 69 -24.21 46.85 -42.01
CA THR A 69 -23.96 47.24 -40.62
C THR A 69 -24.02 45.98 -39.76
N ASN A 70 -22.87 45.54 -39.24
CA ASN A 70 -22.81 44.39 -38.34
C ASN A 70 -22.45 44.86 -36.93
N SER A 71 -23.14 44.34 -35.92
CA SER A 71 -22.88 44.67 -34.52
C SER A 71 -22.96 43.44 -33.63
N VAL A 72 -22.22 43.46 -32.53
CA VAL A 72 -22.26 42.41 -31.51
C VAL A 72 -22.50 43.01 -30.13
N ALA A 73 -23.33 42.36 -29.32
CA ALA A 73 -23.57 42.76 -27.94
C ALA A 73 -22.33 42.48 -27.08
N THR A 74 -21.97 43.43 -26.21
CA THR A 74 -20.87 43.28 -25.24
C THR A 74 -21.20 44.02 -23.95
N PRO A 75 -20.83 43.50 -22.77
CA PRO A 75 -20.24 42.18 -22.55
C PRO A 75 -21.24 41.04 -22.86
N ALA A 76 -20.72 39.85 -23.14
CA ALA A 76 -21.50 38.68 -23.50
C ALA A 76 -21.08 37.43 -22.71
N ASP A 77 -21.94 36.41 -22.76
CA ASP A 77 -21.68 35.04 -22.27
C ASP A 77 -21.18 34.99 -20.81
N GLU A 78 -21.83 35.78 -19.95
CA GLU A 78 -21.50 35.81 -18.52
C GLU A 78 -21.85 34.47 -17.85
N THR A 79 -20.87 33.85 -17.21
CA THR A 79 -21.05 32.61 -16.45
C THR A 79 -19.96 32.50 -15.36
N ASN A 80 -20.36 32.22 -14.12
CA ASN A 80 -19.45 31.98 -12.98
C ASN A 80 -18.39 33.08 -12.75
N GLY A 81 -18.77 34.36 -12.86
CA GLY A 81 -17.86 35.48 -12.63
C GLY A 81 -16.84 35.72 -13.74
N MET A 82 -17.03 35.10 -14.91
CA MET A 82 -16.32 35.39 -16.16
C MET A 82 -17.32 35.87 -17.21
N ARG A 83 -16.92 36.85 -18.02
CA ARG A 83 -17.68 37.31 -19.20
C ARG A 83 -16.73 37.73 -20.31
N TRP A 84 -17.23 37.90 -21.53
CA TRP A 84 -16.44 38.29 -22.69
C TRP A 84 -16.73 39.72 -23.08
N SER A 85 -15.68 40.50 -23.30
CA SER A 85 -15.77 41.88 -23.77
C SER A 85 -15.16 42.00 -25.16
N CYS A 86 -15.93 42.55 -26.10
CA CYS A 86 -15.42 42.86 -27.43
C CYS A 86 -14.48 44.06 -27.33
N THR A 87 -13.25 43.91 -27.84
CA THR A 87 -12.22 44.96 -27.85
C THR A 87 -12.13 45.65 -29.20
N GLY A 88 -12.79 45.12 -30.22
CA GLY A 88 -12.80 45.69 -31.56
C GLY A 88 -13.05 44.65 -32.64
N TRP A 89 -12.76 45.02 -33.87
CA TRP A 89 -12.96 44.19 -35.05
C TRP A 89 -11.92 44.49 -36.13
N VAL A 90 -11.72 43.50 -36.99
CA VAL A 90 -10.89 43.59 -38.20
C VAL A 90 -11.69 43.08 -39.38
N LEU A 91 -11.75 43.86 -40.45
CA LEU A 91 -12.31 43.48 -41.74
C LEU A 91 -11.17 43.22 -42.73
N SER A 92 -11.16 42.06 -43.39
CA SER A 92 -10.12 41.68 -44.35
C SER A 92 -10.70 41.04 -45.60
N ASN A 93 -9.97 41.04 -46.71
CA ASN A 93 -10.32 40.33 -47.94
C ASN A 93 -9.56 39.00 -48.12
N GLY A 94 -9.02 38.46 -47.02
CA GLY A 94 -8.22 37.23 -47.03
C GLY A 94 -6.75 37.42 -47.44
N VAL A 95 -6.38 38.59 -48.00
CA VAL A 95 -4.99 38.94 -48.34
C VAL A 95 -4.47 40.10 -47.48
N SER A 96 -5.32 41.07 -47.18
CA SER A 96 -4.98 42.29 -46.46
C SER A 96 -6.10 42.74 -45.53
N VAL A 97 -5.75 43.48 -44.48
CA VAL A 97 -6.72 44.18 -43.63
C VAL A 97 -7.22 45.41 -44.38
N ILE A 98 -8.55 45.50 -44.53
CA ILE A 98 -9.23 46.60 -45.21
C ILE A 98 -9.62 47.69 -44.22
N ALA A 99 -10.12 47.28 -43.05
CA ALA A 99 -10.51 48.20 -42.00
C ALA A 99 -10.39 47.52 -40.64
N SER A 100 -10.28 48.32 -39.59
CA SER A 100 -10.34 47.85 -38.20
C SER A 100 -10.92 48.95 -37.32
N GLY A 101 -11.44 48.59 -36.16
CA GLY A 101 -11.97 49.54 -35.20
C GLY A 101 -12.13 48.94 -33.82
N ASN A 102 -12.26 49.79 -32.81
CA ASN A 102 -12.41 49.37 -31.41
C ASN A 102 -13.88 49.36 -30.94
N GLY A 103 -14.81 49.58 -31.86
CA GLY A 103 -16.25 49.61 -31.58
C GLY A 103 -16.88 48.22 -31.59
N THR A 104 -18.16 48.18 -31.25
CA THR A 104 -19.00 46.95 -31.21
C THR A 104 -19.98 46.89 -32.38
N GLN A 105 -19.83 47.85 -33.30
CA GLN A 105 -20.55 47.96 -34.55
C GLN A 105 -19.55 48.40 -35.62
N THR A 106 -19.75 47.90 -36.83
CA THR A 106 -19.00 48.31 -38.02
C THR A 106 -19.94 48.46 -39.20
N VAL A 107 -19.61 49.40 -40.08
CA VAL A 107 -20.33 49.68 -41.31
C VAL A 107 -19.32 49.63 -42.45
N PHE A 108 -19.54 48.75 -43.42
CA PHE A 108 -18.64 48.58 -44.56
C PHE A 108 -19.39 48.16 -45.81
N GLN A 109 -18.78 48.39 -46.96
CA GLN A 109 -19.35 48.03 -48.26
C GLN A 109 -18.77 46.70 -48.75
N ILE A 110 -19.64 45.80 -49.21
CA ILE A 110 -19.26 44.53 -49.82
C ILE A 110 -18.85 44.77 -51.26
N THR A 111 -17.56 44.74 -51.56
CA THR A 111 -17.00 44.88 -52.92
C THR A 111 -16.08 43.72 -53.34
N THR A 112 -15.85 42.78 -52.41
CA THR A 112 -15.10 41.54 -52.59
C THR A 112 -15.51 40.56 -51.49
N ASN A 113 -14.95 39.35 -51.46
CA ASN A 113 -15.15 38.42 -50.33
C ASN A 113 -14.49 38.98 -49.08
N LEU A 114 -15.25 39.13 -47.99
CA LEU A 114 -14.81 39.77 -46.77
C LEU A 114 -14.92 38.84 -45.56
N TRP A 115 -13.96 38.99 -44.65
CA TRP A 115 -13.96 38.38 -43.32
C TRP A 115 -14.01 39.46 -42.26
N LEU A 116 -15.09 39.49 -41.49
CA LEU A 116 -15.20 40.29 -40.28
C LEU A 116 -14.79 39.42 -39.08
N THR A 117 -13.73 39.84 -38.39
CA THR A 117 -13.23 39.20 -37.18
C THR A 117 -13.52 40.08 -35.98
N TRP A 118 -14.39 39.64 -35.08
CA TRP A 118 -14.59 40.30 -33.78
C TRP A 118 -13.48 39.86 -32.81
N HIS A 119 -12.79 40.82 -32.21
CA HIS A 119 -11.75 40.58 -31.21
C HIS A 119 -12.33 40.64 -29.80
N TRP A 120 -12.06 39.61 -29.01
CA TRP A 120 -12.60 39.41 -27.69
C TRP A 120 -11.49 39.26 -26.65
N THR A 121 -11.77 39.78 -25.46
CA THR A 121 -10.99 39.50 -24.24
C THR A 121 -11.93 39.03 -23.14
N ASN A 122 -11.41 38.23 -22.23
CA ASN A 122 -12.12 37.82 -21.02
C ASN A 122 -12.03 38.91 -19.94
N GLN A 123 -13.12 39.09 -19.21
CA GLN A 123 -13.19 39.87 -17.98
C GLN A 123 -13.54 38.97 -16.81
N TYR A 124 -12.95 39.27 -15.65
CA TYR A 124 -13.15 38.55 -14.41
C TYR A 124 -13.76 39.45 -13.35
N LEU A 125 -14.71 38.91 -12.59
CA LEU A 125 -15.34 39.59 -11.47
C LEU A 125 -14.41 39.55 -10.25
N LEU A 126 -14.17 40.71 -9.66
CA LEU A 126 -13.62 40.86 -8.31
C LEU A 126 -14.76 41.24 -7.36
N ASN A 127 -14.98 40.40 -6.35
CA ASN A 127 -15.93 40.65 -5.28
C ASN A 127 -15.23 40.51 -3.93
N VAL A 128 -15.03 41.64 -3.26
CA VAL A 128 -14.44 41.75 -1.92
C VAL A 128 -15.54 42.02 -0.91
N SER A 129 -15.55 41.26 0.18
CA SER A 129 -16.45 41.40 1.31
C SER A 129 -15.70 41.42 2.64
N ALA A 130 -16.38 41.87 3.70
CA ALA A 130 -15.88 41.81 5.06
C ALA A 130 -16.67 40.73 5.83
N GLY A 131 -15.94 39.91 6.60
CA GLY A 131 -16.55 39.11 7.66
C GLY A 131 -16.98 39.99 8.84
N PRO A 132 -17.52 39.38 9.91
CA PRO A 132 -17.91 40.10 11.12
C PRO A 132 -16.74 40.91 11.71
N ASN A 133 -17.05 42.05 12.33
CA ASN A 133 -16.13 42.91 13.11
C ASN A 133 -15.10 43.70 12.27
N GLY A 134 -15.49 44.11 11.06
CA GLY A 134 -14.74 45.05 10.25
C GLY A 134 -15.42 45.35 8.92
N SER A 135 -14.71 46.09 8.06
CA SER A 135 -15.18 46.50 6.74
C SER A 135 -14.06 46.42 5.70
N VAL A 136 -14.40 46.61 4.42
CA VAL A 136 -13.47 46.65 3.29
C VAL A 136 -13.82 47.82 2.37
N ASN A 137 -12.89 48.26 1.52
CA ASN A 137 -13.15 49.27 0.48
C ASN A 137 -13.90 48.71 -0.75
N SER A 138 -14.88 47.84 -0.56
CA SER A 138 -15.62 47.13 -1.63
C SER A 138 -16.24 48.07 -2.67
N ASN A 139 -16.73 49.24 -2.25
CA ASN A 139 -17.29 50.25 -3.15
C ASN A 139 -16.29 50.82 -4.17
N ILE A 140 -14.97 50.62 -3.93
CA ILE A 140 -13.89 51.10 -4.79
C ILE A 140 -13.34 49.96 -5.66
N VAL A 141 -13.22 48.75 -5.09
CA VAL A 141 -12.48 47.64 -5.73
C VAL A 141 -13.37 46.57 -6.34
N ASN A 142 -14.68 46.52 -6.04
CA ASN A 142 -15.54 45.50 -6.63
C ASN A 142 -15.93 45.90 -8.05
N GLY A 143 -15.82 44.95 -8.98
CA GLY A 143 -16.13 45.20 -10.38
C GLY A 143 -15.61 44.14 -11.33
N TRP A 144 -15.82 44.39 -12.62
CA TRP A 144 -15.32 43.56 -13.69
C TRP A 144 -14.02 44.13 -14.24
N TYR A 145 -13.00 43.29 -14.30
CA TYR A 145 -11.66 43.67 -14.72
C TYR A 145 -11.24 42.85 -15.93
N THR A 146 -10.59 43.48 -16.91
CA THR A 146 -9.97 42.78 -18.04
C THR A 146 -8.87 41.85 -17.55
N ASN A 147 -8.73 40.69 -18.19
CA ASN A 147 -7.70 39.72 -17.86
C ASN A 147 -6.29 40.34 -17.82
N GLY A 148 -5.54 40.06 -16.74
CA GLY A 148 -4.19 40.57 -16.50
C GLY A 148 -4.13 41.93 -15.80
N VAL A 149 -5.26 42.60 -15.55
CA VAL A 149 -5.26 43.87 -14.80
C VAL A 149 -4.87 43.64 -13.34
N GLN A 150 -3.93 44.44 -12.85
CA GLN A 150 -3.55 44.48 -11.43
C GLN A 150 -4.50 45.40 -10.66
N VAL A 151 -5.19 44.84 -9.66
CA VAL A 151 -5.99 45.58 -8.69
C VAL A 151 -5.21 45.69 -7.39
N ASN A 152 -4.81 46.92 -7.06
CA ASN A 152 -4.03 47.24 -5.86
C ASN A 152 -4.92 47.85 -4.76
N ASN A 153 -4.37 47.94 -3.55
CA ASN A 153 -4.99 48.64 -2.41
C ASN A 153 -6.35 48.05 -1.97
N ILE A 154 -6.54 46.74 -2.11
CA ILE A 154 -7.68 46.05 -1.51
C ILE A 154 -7.45 46.05 0.00
N THR A 155 -8.22 46.86 0.74
CA THR A 155 -7.90 47.22 2.12
C THR A 155 -9.00 46.75 3.05
N ALA A 156 -8.60 46.10 4.15
CA ALA A 156 -9.47 45.72 5.25
C ALA A 156 -9.32 46.70 6.42
N TYR A 157 -10.44 47.13 6.98
CA TYR A 157 -10.54 48.07 8.09
C TYR A 157 -11.18 47.37 9.29
N PRO A 158 -10.40 46.99 10.32
CA PRO A 158 -10.93 46.35 11.52
C PRO A 158 -11.78 47.32 12.34
N ASP A 159 -12.84 46.81 12.98
CA ASP A 159 -13.59 47.56 13.98
C ASP A 159 -12.74 47.79 15.25
N PRO A 160 -13.08 48.77 16.12
CA PRO A 160 -12.39 48.97 17.40
C PRO A 160 -12.32 47.66 18.20
N THR A 161 -11.15 47.38 18.79
CA THR A 161 -10.80 46.14 19.54
C THR A 161 -10.58 44.87 18.71
N TYR A 162 -10.70 44.95 17.39
CA TYR A 162 -10.37 43.88 16.45
C TYR A 162 -9.14 44.26 15.62
N GLY A 163 -8.45 43.23 15.10
CA GLY A 163 -7.36 43.37 14.14
C GLY A 163 -7.68 42.57 12.88
N PHE A 164 -7.14 43.02 11.74
CA PHE A 164 -7.17 42.22 10.51
C PHE A 164 -6.44 40.91 10.79
N PHE A 165 -7.12 39.81 10.50
CA PHE A 165 -6.57 38.47 10.69
C PHE A 165 -6.03 37.95 9.37
N MET A 166 -6.90 37.73 8.37
CA MET A 166 -6.48 37.24 7.06
C MET A 166 -7.56 37.39 6.00
N TRP A 167 -7.15 37.39 4.74
CA TRP A 167 -8.00 37.19 3.57
C TRP A 167 -8.31 35.70 3.39
N SER A 168 -9.57 35.40 3.06
CA SER A 168 -10.02 34.06 2.66
C SER A 168 -10.89 34.12 1.41
N GLY A 169 -11.20 32.96 0.82
CA GLY A 169 -12.10 32.85 -0.33
C GLY A 169 -11.39 32.42 -1.61
N VAL A 170 -12.11 32.49 -2.73
CA VAL A 170 -11.62 32.01 -4.02
C VAL A 170 -10.75 33.08 -4.67
N GLY A 171 -9.52 32.71 -5.06
CA GLY A 171 -8.61 33.63 -5.72
C GLY A 171 -7.86 34.59 -4.77
N VAL A 172 -7.68 34.24 -3.49
CA VAL A 172 -6.64 34.90 -2.68
C VAL A 172 -5.28 34.37 -3.16
N PRO A 173 -4.31 35.23 -3.54
CA PRO A 173 -2.99 34.75 -3.96
C PRO A 173 -2.27 34.02 -2.81
N ALA A 174 -1.63 32.89 -3.13
CA ALA A 174 -0.93 32.10 -2.14
C ALA A 174 0.22 32.90 -1.48
N GLY A 175 0.30 32.88 -0.15
CA GLY A 175 1.30 33.61 0.63
C GLY A 175 0.97 35.10 0.83
N LYS A 176 -0.18 35.56 0.33
CA LYS A 176 -0.66 36.95 0.44
C LYS A 176 -1.89 37.07 1.35
N GLU A 177 -2.27 35.99 2.03
CA GLU A 177 -3.46 35.95 2.88
C GLU A 177 -3.37 36.93 4.06
N MET A 178 -2.16 37.31 4.47
CA MET A 178 -1.92 38.23 5.60
C MET A 178 -1.60 39.66 5.14
N ASP A 179 -1.53 39.94 3.84
CA ASP A 179 -1.20 41.26 3.31
C ASP A 179 -2.40 42.20 3.45
N ASN A 180 -2.23 43.34 4.11
CA ASN A 180 -3.23 44.40 4.16
C ASN A 180 -2.52 45.76 4.07
N PRO A 181 -2.62 46.49 2.93
CA PRO A 181 -3.48 46.20 1.78
C PRO A 181 -3.02 45.02 0.92
N LEU A 182 -3.97 44.35 0.27
CA LEU A 182 -3.77 43.27 -0.68
C LEU A 182 -3.75 43.80 -2.12
N SER A 183 -2.93 43.17 -2.96
CA SER A 183 -2.92 43.36 -4.42
C SER A 183 -3.16 42.02 -5.12
N VAL A 184 -3.96 42.04 -6.19
CA VAL A 184 -4.29 40.85 -6.98
C VAL A 184 -4.23 41.12 -8.48
N GLU A 185 -3.73 40.17 -9.24
CA GLU A 185 -3.87 40.16 -10.69
C GLU A 185 -5.17 39.49 -11.10
N MET A 186 -5.96 40.10 -11.98
CA MET A 186 -7.23 39.55 -12.42
C MET A 186 -7.03 38.56 -13.57
N THR A 187 -6.59 37.34 -13.25
CA THR A 187 -6.43 36.21 -14.18
C THR A 187 -7.52 35.15 -14.02
N GLU A 188 -8.39 35.31 -13.02
CA GLU A 188 -9.51 34.44 -12.68
C GLU A 188 -10.56 35.25 -11.90
N PRO A 189 -11.82 34.78 -11.78
CA PRO A 189 -12.79 35.37 -10.87
C PRO A 189 -12.30 35.26 -9.43
N ARG A 190 -12.43 36.35 -8.65
CA ARG A 190 -11.96 36.42 -7.27
C ARG A 190 -13.09 36.82 -6.31
N TYR A 191 -13.31 36.00 -5.29
CA TYR A 191 -14.29 36.21 -4.22
C TYR A 191 -13.52 36.24 -2.89
N LEU A 192 -13.14 37.43 -2.45
CA LEU A 192 -12.24 37.65 -1.32
C LEU A 192 -13.03 38.12 -0.11
N GLN A 193 -12.71 37.59 1.06
CA GLN A 193 -13.31 38.00 2.33
C GLN A 193 -12.22 38.38 3.33
N ALA A 194 -12.29 39.59 3.88
CA ALA A 194 -11.47 39.99 5.02
C ALA A 194 -12.01 39.37 6.30
N ASN A 195 -11.15 38.72 7.08
CA ASN A 195 -11.51 38.19 8.39
C ASN A 195 -10.80 38.97 9.48
N PHE A 196 -11.49 39.13 10.61
CA PHE A 196 -11.02 39.92 11.74
C PHE A 196 -10.98 39.06 13.00
N SER A 197 -10.03 39.35 13.89
CA SER A 197 -9.84 38.64 15.15
C SER A 197 -9.84 39.61 16.31
N GLY A 198 -10.45 39.20 17.42
CA GLY A 198 -10.50 40.00 18.64
C GLY A 198 -9.11 40.16 19.27
N THR A 199 -8.97 41.21 20.08
CA THR A 199 -7.77 41.39 20.92
C THR A 199 -7.68 40.34 22.02
N ASN A 200 -8.82 39.91 22.58
CA ASN A 200 -8.92 38.89 23.62
C ASN A 200 -9.22 37.49 23.05
N PRO A 201 -8.65 36.42 23.63
CA PRO A 201 -8.99 35.05 23.26
C PRO A 201 -10.47 34.72 23.48
N GLU A 202 -11.11 34.10 22.48
CA GLU A 202 -12.49 33.61 22.59
C GLU A 202 -12.58 32.09 22.40
N THR A 203 -13.66 31.49 22.89
CA THR A 203 -14.06 30.12 22.49
C THR A 203 -15.09 30.21 21.40
N LYS A 204 -14.75 29.72 20.22
CA LYS A 204 -15.60 29.69 19.03
C LYS A 204 -16.05 28.28 18.76
N VAL A 205 -17.37 28.10 18.73
CA VAL A 205 -18.02 26.81 18.67
C VAL A 205 -18.67 26.61 17.31
N TRP A 206 -18.37 25.50 16.65
CA TRP A 206 -18.95 25.14 15.37
C TRP A 206 -20.16 24.20 15.52
N SER A 207 -21.23 24.50 14.77
CA SER A 207 -22.46 23.70 14.76
C SER A 207 -23.06 23.44 13.36
N GLY A 208 -22.34 23.79 12.28
CA GLY A 208 -22.86 23.74 10.91
C GLY A 208 -22.26 22.65 10.00
N ILE A 209 -22.55 22.76 8.70
CA ILE A 209 -21.85 22.01 7.64
C ILE A 209 -21.25 23.05 6.69
N GLY A 210 -19.96 22.93 6.37
CA GLY A 210 -19.31 23.82 5.42
C GLY A 210 -17.83 24.05 5.69
N PHE A 211 -17.28 25.05 5.00
CA PHE A 211 -15.88 25.42 5.06
C PHE A 211 -15.54 26.15 6.37
N TRP A 212 -14.36 25.92 6.95
CA TRP A 212 -13.88 26.57 8.19
C TRP A 212 -14.05 28.10 8.19
N GLU A 213 -13.98 28.71 7.01
CA GLU A 213 -14.07 30.15 6.73
C GLU A 213 -15.49 30.71 6.86
N ASN A 214 -16.51 29.85 6.90
CA ASN A 214 -17.90 30.26 7.02
C ASN A 214 -18.14 30.86 8.42
N SER A 215 -17.92 32.17 8.54
CA SER A 215 -17.95 32.90 9.81
C SER A 215 -19.26 32.79 10.58
N GLY A 216 -20.38 32.56 9.90
CA GLY A 216 -21.70 32.38 10.50
C GLY A 216 -21.95 30.99 11.11
N ASN A 217 -21.08 30.01 10.84
CA ASN A 217 -21.17 28.69 11.47
C ASN A 217 -20.39 28.61 12.79
N TRP A 218 -19.67 29.68 13.16
CA TRP A 218 -18.97 29.81 14.44
C TRP A 218 -19.80 30.67 15.40
N THR A 219 -19.92 30.23 16.64
CA THR A 219 -20.55 31.00 17.71
C THR A 219 -19.54 31.27 18.82
N PRO A 220 -19.24 32.54 19.16
CA PRO A 220 -19.69 33.77 18.50
C PRO A 220 -19.19 33.90 17.05
N ASN A 221 -19.93 34.65 16.21
CA ASN A 221 -19.64 34.84 14.78
C ASN A 221 -18.19 35.29 14.52
N GLY A 222 -17.61 34.77 13.45
CA GLY A 222 -16.23 35.06 13.03
C GLY A 222 -15.32 33.85 13.13
N MET A 223 -14.40 33.71 12.17
CA MET A 223 -13.47 32.59 12.08
C MET A 223 -12.49 32.56 13.27
N PRO A 224 -12.15 31.38 13.82
CA PRO A 224 -11.13 31.26 14.85
C PRO A 224 -9.75 31.70 14.35
N SER A 225 -9.06 32.47 15.18
CA SER A 225 -7.68 32.92 14.99
C SER A 225 -6.70 32.10 15.84
N GLN A 226 -5.40 32.37 15.68
CA GLN A 226 -4.33 31.76 16.49
C GLN A 226 -4.45 32.00 18.01
N LYS A 227 -5.31 32.92 18.45
CA LYS A 227 -5.58 33.20 19.87
C LYS A 227 -6.77 32.40 20.41
N ASP A 228 -7.64 31.92 19.54
CA ASP A 228 -8.97 31.41 19.92
C ASP A 228 -8.97 29.91 20.16
N THR A 229 -9.89 29.45 20.98
CA THR A 229 -10.20 28.02 21.12
C THR A 229 -11.32 27.67 20.15
N ALA A 230 -11.04 26.79 19.18
CA ALA A 230 -12.02 26.26 18.25
C ALA A 230 -12.60 24.95 18.80
N VAL A 231 -13.92 24.87 18.96
CA VAL A 231 -14.62 23.67 19.42
C VAL A 231 -15.58 23.21 18.33
N ILE A 232 -15.33 22.03 17.77
CA ILE A 232 -16.21 21.39 16.80
C ILE A 232 -17.08 20.38 17.56
N GLN A 233 -18.32 20.77 17.86
CA GLN A 233 -19.24 19.97 18.69
C GLN A 233 -20.44 19.39 17.94
N GLY A 234 -20.61 19.74 16.66
CA GLY A 234 -21.65 19.15 15.81
C GLY A 234 -21.41 19.46 14.33
N GLY A 235 -21.99 18.66 13.44
CA GLY A 235 -21.89 18.86 12.00
C GLY A 235 -20.52 18.51 11.40
N THR A 236 -20.19 19.12 10.26
CA THR A 236 -18.95 18.85 9.51
C THR A 236 -18.22 20.14 9.15
N VAL A 237 -16.98 20.26 9.61
CA VAL A 237 -16.05 21.33 9.22
C VAL A 237 -15.17 20.83 8.09
N ILE A 238 -15.14 21.56 6.97
CA ILE A 238 -14.33 21.26 5.80
C ILE A 238 -13.09 22.16 5.83
N LEU A 239 -11.91 21.54 5.90
CA LEU A 239 -10.63 22.22 5.84
C LEU A 239 -10.01 22.06 4.44
N LYS A 240 -10.12 23.12 3.63
CA LYS A 240 -9.55 23.19 2.26
C LYS A 240 -8.22 23.94 2.20
N TYR A 241 -8.01 24.87 3.12
CA TYR A 241 -6.84 25.73 3.20
C TYR A 241 -6.21 25.63 4.59
N SER A 242 -4.96 26.08 4.75
CA SER A 242 -4.30 26.05 6.04
C SER A 242 -4.91 27.02 7.04
N ARG A 243 -5.18 26.58 8.27
CA ARG A 243 -5.85 27.39 9.31
C ARG A 243 -5.14 27.29 10.66
N PHE A 244 -5.52 28.20 11.55
CA PHE A 244 -4.90 28.38 12.85
C PHE A 244 -5.97 28.40 13.95
N ALA A 245 -5.61 27.88 15.11
CA ALA A 245 -6.34 28.06 16.36
C ALA A 245 -5.32 28.08 17.52
N ARG A 246 -5.66 28.61 18.69
CA ARG A 246 -4.86 28.34 19.90
C ARG A 246 -5.07 26.90 20.34
N ASN A 247 -6.32 26.48 20.46
CA ASN A 247 -6.71 25.14 20.82
C ASN A 247 -7.78 24.64 19.84
N LEU A 248 -7.76 23.35 19.52
CA LEU A 248 -8.82 22.68 18.79
C LEU A 248 -9.36 21.51 19.62
N THR A 249 -10.67 21.45 19.78
CA THR A 249 -11.38 20.28 20.32
C THR A 249 -12.40 19.78 19.30
N ILE A 250 -12.40 18.47 19.01
CA ILE A 250 -13.38 17.80 18.15
C ILE A 250 -14.09 16.73 18.98
N ARG A 251 -15.43 16.80 19.08
CA ARG A 251 -16.19 15.96 20.01
C ARG A 251 -17.63 15.70 19.54
N SER A 252 -18.36 14.89 20.30
CA SER A 252 -19.83 14.79 20.22
C SER A 252 -20.38 14.42 18.83
N GLY A 253 -19.70 13.53 18.11
CA GLY A 253 -20.11 13.09 16.77
C GLY A 253 -19.71 14.04 15.63
N ALA A 254 -19.01 15.14 15.93
CA ALA A 254 -18.62 16.11 14.93
C ALA A 254 -17.48 15.62 14.04
N VAL A 255 -17.47 16.08 12.79
CA VAL A 255 -16.52 15.65 11.76
C VAL A 255 -15.65 16.80 11.30
N MET A 256 -14.33 16.59 11.25
CA MET A 256 -13.40 17.44 10.52
C MET A 256 -12.93 16.72 9.25
N LEU A 257 -13.13 17.35 8.09
CA LEU A 257 -12.84 16.80 6.77
C LEU A 257 -11.73 17.60 6.09
N PHE A 258 -10.56 17.01 5.89
CA PHE A 258 -9.47 17.64 5.11
C PHE A 258 -9.68 17.36 3.61
N THR A 259 -9.87 18.40 2.80
CA THR A 259 -10.17 18.29 1.36
C THR A 259 -9.04 18.79 0.46
N ASN A 260 -7.84 18.94 1.02
CA ASN A 260 -6.67 19.35 0.25
C ASN A 260 -5.38 18.76 0.80
N TRP A 261 -4.45 18.36 -0.08
CA TRP A 261 -3.11 17.91 0.28
C TRP A 261 -2.32 18.98 1.06
N THR A 262 -2.43 20.24 0.66
CA THR A 262 -1.63 21.33 1.26
C THR A 262 -2.28 21.92 2.50
N ALA A 263 -3.55 21.60 2.78
CA ALA A 263 -4.22 22.09 3.99
C ALA A 263 -3.50 21.59 5.25
N CYS A 264 -3.23 22.52 6.16
CA CYS A 264 -2.61 22.25 7.45
C CYS A 264 -3.39 22.96 8.55
N LEU A 265 -3.73 22.26 9.63
CA LEU A 265 -4.26 22.93 10.82
C LEU A 265 -3.16 23.06 11.86
N THR A 266 -2.89 24.31 12.24
CA THR A 266 -1.86 24.65 13.23
C THR A 266 -2.49 25.10 14.54
N ALA A 267 -2.12 24.48 15.67
CA ALA A 267 -2.62 24.90 16.99
C ALA A 267 -1.64 24.63 18.14
N SER A 268 -1.83 25.24 19.30
CA SER A 268 -1.05 24.85 20.49
C SER A 268 -1.48 23.46 20.96
N ASN A 269 -2.77 23.23 21.17
CA ASN A 269 -3.30 21.92 21.58
C ASN A 269 -4.39 21.45 20.63
N ILE A 270 -4.33 20.19 20.22
CA ILE A 270 -5.38 19.53 19.43
C ILE A 270 -5.85 18.30 20.20
N VAL A 271 -7.16 18.25 20.48
CA VAL A 271 -7.81 17.15 21.18
C VAL A 271 -8.96 16.61 20.34
N ILE A 272 -8.94 15.30 20.08
CA ILE A 272 -10.07 14.56 19.52
C ILE A 272 -10.67 13.75 20.68
N GLU A 273 -11.78 14.23 21.21
CA GLU A 273 -12.51 13.60 22.31
C GLU A 273 -13.41 12.47 21.80
N GLU A 274 -14.09 11.80 22.73
CA GLU A 274 -15.07 10.77 22.42
C GLU A 274 -16.11 11.24 21.37
N GLY A 275 -16.30 10.41 20.34
CA GLY A 275 -17.20 10.69 19.23
C GLY A 275 -16.69 11.71 18.21
N GLY A 276 -15.56 12.38 18.46
CA GLY A 276 -14.92 13.25 17.48
C GLY A 276 -14.29 12.43 16.33
N LYS A 277 -14.50 12.85 15.08
CA LYS A 277 -13.96 12.20 13.89
C LYS A 277 -13.16 13.15 13.00
N VAL A 278 -11.97 12.72 12.58
CA VAL A 278 -11.21 13.36 11.50
C VAL A 278 -11.11 12.39 10.32
N THR A 279 -11.37 12.86 9.10
CA THR A 279 -11.41 12.02 7.90
C THR A 279 -11.02 12.79 6.63
N LEU A 280 -10.91 12.05 5.53
CA LEU A 280 -10.67 12.55 4.17
C LEU A 280 -11.88 12.26 3.26
N PRO A 281 -11.99 12.97 2.11
CA PRO A 281 -12.82 12.59 0.99
C PRO A 281 -12.55 11.17 0.51
N GLY A 282 -13.42 10.68 -0.38
CA GLY A 282 -13.24 9.38 -1.02
C GLY A 282 -11.90 9.23 -1.75
N ALA A 283 -11.62 7.99 -2.15
CA ALA A 283 -10.44 7.67 -2.95
C ALA A 283 -10.38 8.49 -4.25
N PHE A 284 -9.17 8.64 -4.78
CA PHE A 284 -8.88 9.51 -5.92
C PHE A 284 -8.11 8.77 -7.02
N GLU A 285 -8.25 9.26 -8.25
CA GLU A 285 -7.53 8.79 -9.44
C GLU A 285 -6.17 9.49 -9.58
N PRO A 286 -5.16 8.86 -10.21
CA PRO A 286 -3.91 9.53 -10.56
C PRO A 286 -4.16 10.80 -11.39
N GLY A 287 -3.53 11.91 -11.00
CA GLY A 287 -3.74 13.23 -11.63
C GLY A 287 -4.80 14.08 -10.92
N GLN A 288 -5.67 13.48 -10.10
CA GLN A 288 -6.46 14.23 -9.13
C GLN A 288 -5.61 14.57 -7.90
N MET A 289 -5.90 15.70 -7.28
CA MET A 289 -5.24 16.07 -6.03
C MET A 289 -5.65 15.11 -4.92
N SER A 290 -4.66 14.53 -4.25
CA SER A 290 -4.90 13.71 -3.05
C SER A 290 -5.23 14.57 -1.84
N ASN A 291 -5.61 13.94 -0.73
CA ASN A 291 -5.91 14.59 0.55
C ASN A 291 -5.08 13.95 1.67
N ARG A 292 -4.78 14.72 2.70
CA ARG A 292 -4.13 14.21 3.91
C ARG A 292 -4.65 14.92 5.16
N VAL A 293 -4.69 14.19 6.27
CA VAL A 293 -4.85 14.81 7.58
C VAL A 293 -3.49 15.37 7.95
N ASN A 294 -3.39 16.67 8.23
CA ASN A 294 -2.14 17.33 8.55
C ASN A 294 -2.31 18.28 9.74
N PHE A 295 -1.77 17.87 10.88
CA PHE A 295 -1.76 18.64 12.11
C PHE A 295 -0.34 19.06 12.48
N VAL A 296 -0.16 20.34 12.75
CA VAL A 296 1.07 20.90 13.34
C VAL A 296 0.70 21.51 14.68
N CYS A 297 1.26 21.05 15.78
CA CYS A 297 0.86 21.54 17.09
C CYS A 297 1.95 21.49 18.17
N THR A 298 1.66 21.99 19.38
CA THR A 298 2.52 21.73 20.53
C THR A 298 2.18 20.39 21.16
N ASN A 299 0.91 20.14 21.45
CA ASN A 299 0.42 18.86 21.97
C ASN A 299 -0.75 18.32 21.14
N PHE A 300 -0.70 17.04 20.82
CA PHE A 300 -1.78 16.30 20.15
C PHE A 300 -2.31 15.21 21.08
N THR A 301 -3.62 15.09 21.20
CA THR A 301 -4.26 14.01 21.97
C THR A 301 -5.47 13.48 21.21
N ILE A 302 -5.57 12.16 21.13
CA ILE A 302 -6.80 11.46 20.76
C ILE A 302 -7.23 10.65 21.97
N GLU A 303 -8.37 11.01 22.55
CA GLU A 303 -8.92 10.35 23.73
C GLU A 303 -9.58 9.01 23.35
N ALA A 304 -9.92 8.21 24.35
CA ALA A 304 -10.69 7.00 24.12
C ALA A 304 -12.02 7.36 23.42
N GLY A 305 -12.35 6.63 22.34
CA GLY A 305 -13.54 6.91 21.51
C GLY A 305 -13.35 8.02 20.47
N GLY A 306 -12.26 8.78 20.50
CA GLY A 306 -11.86 9.68 19.41
C GLY A 306 -11.24 8.92 18.24
N ILE A 307 -11.49 9.37 16.99
CA ILE A 307 -11.10 8.63 15.79
C ILE A 307 -10.50 9.54 14.70
N ILE A 308 -9.34 9.14 14.16
CA ILE A 308 -8.90 9.51 12.81
C ILE A 308 -9.13 8.30 11.90
N ASP A 309 -10.01 8.44 10.92
CA ASP A 309 -10.40 7.38 10.00
C ASP A 309 -10.16 7.83 8.56
N VAL A 310 -9.12 7.27 7.96
CA VAL A 310 -8.75 7.47 6.55
C VAL A 310 -8.78 6.15 5.79
N ASN A 311 -9.61 5.19 6.23
CA ASN A 311 -9.73 3.89 5.58
C ASN A 311 -10.28 4.02 4.16
N GLY A 312 -9.64 3.36 3.19
CA GLY A 312 -10.07 3.38 1.79
C GLY A 312 -10.05 4.76 1.12
N LYS A 313 -9.32 5.73 1.69
CA LYS A 313 -9.24 7.13 1.21
C LYS A 313 -7.96 7.44 0.41
N GLY A 314 -7.27 6.41 -0.05
CA GLY A 314 -6.07 6.47 -0.88
C GLY A 314 -6.38 6.41 -2.37
N TYR A 315 -5.56 5.68 -3.13
CA TYR A 315 -5.82 5.48 -4.56
C TYR A 315 -7.04 4.58 -4.80
N THR A 316 -7.77 4.86 -5.89
CA THR A 316 -8.83 3.99 -6.40
C THR A 316 -8.28 2.64 -6.92
N PHE A 317 -9.18 1.70 -7.18
CA PHE A 317 -8.82 0.37 -7.68
C PHE A 317 -8.02 0.42 -8.98
N ASN A 318 -7.09 -0.52 -9.19
CA ASN A 318 -6.10 -0.53 -10.28
C ASN A 318 -5.18 0.70 -10.35
N LYS A 319 -5.15 1.58 -9.32
CA LYS A 319 -4.35 2.80 -9.32
C LYS A 319 -3.38 2.87 -8.14
N GLY A 320 -2.36 3.71 -8.32
CA GLY A 320 -1.27 3.94 -7.37
C GLY A 320 0.02 3.17 -7.73
N PRO A 321 1.16 3.52 -7.12
CA PRO A 321 2.47 2.96 -7.49
C PRO A 321 2.60 1.45 -7.27
N GLY A 322 1.84 0.89 -6.32
CA GLY A 322 1.76 -0.53 -6.02
C GLY A 322 0.41 -1.14 -6.39
N ALA A 323 -0.28 -0.62 -7.40
CA ALA A 323 -1.62 -1.10 -7.78
C ALA A 323 -1.67 -2.62 -8.00
N GLY A 324 -2.75 -3.24 -7.55
CA GLY A 324 -3.08 -4.60 -7.98
C GLY A 324 -3.40 -4.65 -9.48
N ASN A 325 -3.17 -5.80 -10.10
CA ASN A 325 -3.28 -6.03 -11.54
C ASN A 325 -4.15 -7.26 -11.84
N GLY A 326 -4.98 -7.13 -12.87
CA GLY A 326 -5.79 -8.20 -13.46
C GLY A 326 -7.21 -7.73 -13.73
N GLY A 327 -7.89 -8.37 -14.70
CA GLY A 327 -9.31 -8.19 -14.91
C GLY A 327 -10.11 -9.03 -13.91
N TRP A 328 -10.64 -10.17 -14.36
CA TRP A 328 -11.12 -11.22 -13.45
C TRP A 328 -9.93 -11.94 -12.80
N HIS A 329 -9.96 -12.10 -11.47
CA HIS A 329 -8.92 -12.72 -10.64
C HIS A 329 -7.64 -11.87 -10.54
N CYS A 330 -7.64 -10.86 -9.69
CA CYS A 330 -6.56 -9.87 -9.66
C CYS A 330 -5.82 -9.79 -8.32
N SER A 331 -4.59 -9.29 -8.39
CA SER A 331 -3.72 -9.12 -7.21
C SER A 331 -4.21 -7.97 -6.32
N GLY A 332 -3.80 -7.99 -5.06
CA GLY A 332 -4.02 -6.88 -4.14
C GLY A 332 -3.01 -5.76 -4.34
N GLY A 333 -3.34 -4.57 -3.85
CA GLY A 333 -2.44 -3.43 -3.85
C GLY A 333 -1.31 -3.62 -2.83
N GLY A 334 -0.13 -3.07 -3.12
CA GLY A 334 1.00 -2.98 -2.21
C GLY A 334 1.24 -1.55 -1.73
N HIS A 335 1.94 -1.40 -0.59
CA HIS A 335 2.47 -0.12 -0.12
C HIS A 335 3.64 -0.33 0.87
N GLY A 336 3.37 -0.57 2.16
CA GLY A 336 4.41 -0.92 3.14
C GLY A 336 4.83 -2.38 3.06
N GLY A 337 3.87 -3.26 2.78
CA GLY A 337 4.05 -4.64 2.36
C GLY A 337 3.53 -4.83 0.93
N ARG A 338 4.04 -5.84 0.23
CA ARG A 338 3.53 -6.20 -1.09
C ARG A 338 2.10 -6.76 -1.01
N GLY A 339 1.29 -6.51 -2.04
CA GLY A 339 -0.04 -7.13 -2.18
C GLY A 339 0.03 -8.65 -2.38
N GLY A 340 -1.07 -9.38 -2.27
CA GLY A 340 -1.13 -10.79 -2.65
C GLY A 340 -1.30 -10.95 -4.16
N ILE A 341 -0.86 -12.06 -4.75
CA ILE A 341 -1.06 -12.38 -6.18
C ILE A 341 -2.31 -13.26 -6.35
N ALA A 342 -3.03 -13.08 -7.46
CA ALA A 342 -4.17 -13.93 -7.82
C ALA A 342 -3.73 -15.28 -8.42
N ASN A 343 -4.67 -16.22 -8.55
CA ASN A 343 -4.36 -17.55 -9.07
C ASN A 343 -4.17 -17.63 -10.61
N ASN A 344 -3.85 -16.54 -11.30
CA ASN A 344 -3.63 -16.53 -12.75
C ASN A 344 -2.16 -16.27 -13.13
N ASN A 345 -1.81 -16.49 -14.40
CA ASN A 345 -0.43 -16.41 -14.89
C ASN A 345 0.03 -14.98 -15.21
N ASN A 346 -0.85 -13.98 -15.07
CA ASN A 346 -0.61 -12.61 -15.55
C ASN A 346 -0.65 -11.56 -14.44
N SER A 347 -1.08 -11.89 -13.21
CA SER A 347 -1.12 -10.93 -12.10
C SER A 347 0.26 -10.73 -11.49
N ILE A 348 0.64 -9.47 -11.37
CA ILE A 348 1.88 -9.02 -10.72
C ILE A 348 1.54 -8.58 -9.30
N GLN A 349 2.42 -8.85 -8.35
CA GLN A 349 2.26 -8.41 -6.97
C GLN A 349 2.24 -6.88 -6.89
N GLY A 350 1.32 -6.30 -6.11
CA GLY A 350 1.40 -4.88 -5.79
C GLY A 350 2.72 -4.58 -5.07
N ALA A 351 3.56 -3.73 -5.65
CA ALA A 351 4.89 -3.44 -5.12
C ALA A 351 4.85 -2.57 -3.84
N THR A 352 5.92 -2.63 -3.04
CA THR A 352 6.16 -1.66 -1.97
C THR A 352 6.76 -0.37 -2.52
N TYR A 353 6.41 0.79 -1.96
CA TYR A 353 6.97 2.11 -2.34
C TYR A 353 6.87 3.06 -1.14
N ASP A 354 7.38 4.29 -1.28
CA ASP A 354 7.44 5.32 -0.21
C ASP A 354 8.47 5.03 0.88
N SER A 355 8.77 6.04 1.69
CA SER A 355 9.75 6.00 2.77
C SER A 355 9.22 5.23 3.99
N VAL A 356 10.06 4.35 4.56
CA VAL A 356 9.76 3.64 5.81
C VAL A 356 9.78 4.60 7.00
N SER A 357 10.69 5.57 7.02
CA SER A 357 10.91 6.48 8.16
C SER A 357 10.13 7.79 8.08
N MET A 358 9.65 8.16 6.89
CA MET A 358 8.82 9.36 6.69
C MET A 358 7.77 9.09 5.59
N PRO A 359 6.82 8.17 5.84
CA PRO A 359 5.78 7.84 4.88
C PRO A 359 4.91 9.07 4.60
N SER A 360 4.64 9.30 3.32
CA SER A 360 3.98 10.50 2.82
C SER A 360 2.95 10.21 1.73
N MET A 361 2.87 8.98 1.22
CA MET A 361 2.00 8.61 0.11
C MET A 361 0.81 7.77 0.57
N PRO A 362 -0.37 7.91 -0.07
CA PRO A 362 -1.52 7.04 0.21
C PRO A 362 -1.29 5.63 -0.33
N GLY A 363 -2.00 4.65 0.24
CA GLY A 363 -1.96 3.25 -0.19
C GLY A 363 -2.59 3.04 -1.57
N SER A 364 -2.11 2.03 -2.30
CA SER A 364 -2.60 1.69 -3.65
C SER A 364 -3.90 0.89 -3.63
N GLY A 365 -4.70 1.02 -4.69
CA GLY A 365 -5.89 0.21 -4.88
C GLY A 365 -5.55 -1.24 -5.23
N GLY A 366 -6.46 -2.14 -4.87
CA GLY A 366 -6.43 -3.53 -5.32
C GLY A 366 -6.82 -3.64 -6.79
N GLY A 367 -6.54 -4.80 -7.39
CA GLY A 367 -6.96 -5.07 -8.75
C GLY A 367 -8.49 -5.11 -8.86
N GLY A 368 -9.02 -4.81 -10.06
CA GLY A 368 -10.46 -4.74 -10.29
C GLY A 368 -10.86 -4.73 -11.77
N ALA A 369 -12.15 -4.98 -12.07
CA ALA A 369 -12.72 -4.82 -13.40
C ALA A 369 -14.15 -4.25 -13.34
N ALA A 370 -14.58 -3.57 -14.40
CA ALA A 370 -15.95 -3.06 -14.56
C ALA A 370 -16.50 -2.24 -13.36
N GLY A 371 -15.64 -1.46 -12.71
CA GLY A 371 -16.01 -0.63 -11.55
C GLY A 371 -15.96 -1.33 -10.19
N TYR A 372 -15.62 -2.63 -10.16
CA TYR A 372 -15.49 -3.41 -8.95
C TYR A 372 -14.00 -3.57 -8.59
N GLY A 373 -13.58 -2.94 -7.49
CA GLY A 373 -12.23 -3.08 -6.94
C GLY A 373 -12.08 -2.28 -5.66
N SER A 374 -10.99 -2.52 -4.95
CA SER A 374 -10.78 -1.98 -3.60
C SER A 374 -9.85 -0.77 -3.60
N GLN A 375 -10.13 0.20 -2.73
CA GLN A 375 -9.33 1.41 -2.57
C GLN A 375 -8.22 1.22 -1.52
N GLY A 376 -7.09 1.91 -1.69
CA GLY A 376 -6.04 1.94 -0.67
C GLY A 376 -6.35 2.89 0.50
N GLY A 377 -5.59 2.80 1.59
CA GLY A 377 -5.74 3.69 2.75
C GLY A 377 -5.20 5.10 2.51
N GLY A 378 -5.74 6.10 3.22
CA GLY A 378 -5.33 7.50 3.15
C GLY A 378 -4.07 7.83 3.97
N VAL A 379 -3.81 9.14 4.15
CA VAL A 379 -2.59 9.65 4.79
C VAL A 379 -2.91 10.48 6.03
N VAL A 380 -2.20 10.20 7.12
CA VAL A 380 -2.22 10.97 8.37
C VAL A 380 -0.81 11.47 8.69
N ARG A 381 -0.68 12.78 8.92
CA ARG A 381 0.55 13.46 9.32
C ARG A 381 0.30 14.29 10.58
N ILE A 382 1.02 13.99 11.64
CA ILE A 382 0.96 14.70 12.93
C ILE A 382 2.38 15.12 13.29
N GLU A 383 2.61 16.42 13.40
CA GLU A 383 3.86 16.98 13.88
C GLU A 383 3.58 17.81 15.14
N ALA A 384 3.86 17.24 16.30
CA ALA A 384 3.73 17.91 17.58
C ALA A 384 5.12 18.33 18.10
N HIS A 385 5.31 19.56 18.53
CA HIS A 385 6.60 20.01 19.06
C HIS A 385 6.92 19.41 20.44
N ASN A 386 5.90 19.01 21.22
CA ASN A 386 6.07 18.47 22.55
C ASN A 386 5.49 17.06 22.67
N LYS A 387 4.17 16.90 22.88
CA LYS A 387 3.59 15.60 23.27
C LYS A 387 2.53 15.09 22.28
N VAL A 388 2.56 13.79 21.99
CA VAL A 388 1.48 13.06 21.31
C VAL A 388 0.97 11.97 22.24
N THR A 389 -0.33 11.97 22.53
CA THR A 389 -1.01 10.94 23.34
C THR A 389 -2.07 10.22 22.51
N ILE A 390 -1.95 8.90 22.35
CA ILE A 390 -2.89 8.09 21.59
C ILE A 390 -3.66 7.14 22.51
N ASN A 391 -4.90 7.49 22.85
CA ASN A 391 -5.84 6.64 23.61
C ASN A 391 -7.03 6.14 22.77
N GLY A 392 -7.27 6.78 21.62
CA GLY A 392 -8.27 6.37 20.63
C GLY A 392 -7.67 5.67 19.41
N LEU A 393 -8.33 5.82 18.25
CA LEU A 393 -8.01 5.09 17.02
C LEU A 393 -7.46 6.01 15.92
N ILE A 394 -6.31 5.65 15.35
CA ILE A 394 -5.84 6.14 14.06
C ILE A 394 -5.86 4.96 13.07
N SER A 395 -6.67 5.05 12.02
CA SER A 395 -6.89 3.95 11.07
C SER A 395 -6.70 4.42 9.62
N ALA A 396 -5.73 3.82 8.93
CA ALA A 396 -5.42 4.04 7.53
C ALA A 396 -5.45 2.73 6.72
N ASN A 397 -6.44 1.87 6.96
CA ASN A 397 -6.53 0.57 6.29
C ASN A 397 -6.94 0.71 4.81
N GLY A 398 -6.52 -0.25 4.00
CA GLY A 398 -7.11 -0.47 2.68
C GLY A 398 -8.52 -1.07 2.78
N SER A 399 -9.35 -0.81 1.77
CA SER A 399 -10.69 -1.39 1.68
C SER A 399 -10.61 -2.88 1.36
N ASN A 400 -11.53 -3.65 1.94
CA ASN A 400 -11.81 -5.00 1.48
C ASN A 400 -12.44 -4.94 0.07
N SER A 401 -12.25 -6.00 -0.70
CA SER A 401 -13.04 -6.21 -1.91
C SER A 401 -14.48 -6.54 -1.53
N LEU A 402 -15.43 -6.00 -2.31
CA LEU A 402 -16.86 -6.22 -2.15
C LEU A 402 -17.41 -7.32 -3.07
N SER A 403 -16.60 -7.87 -3.98
CA SER A 403 -17.06 -8.86 -4.96
C SER A 403 -16.00 -9.90 -5.33
N TYR A 404 -16.49 -11.03 -5.85
CA TYR A 404 -15.69 -12.21 -6.18
C TYR A 404 -14.63 -11.90 -7.24
N GLY A 405 -13.40 -12.36 -7.00
CA GLY A 405 -12.30 -12.23 -7.96
C GLY A 405 -11.56 -10.89 -7.94
N TYR A 406 -11.87 -9.96 -7.02
CA TYR A 406 -11.16 -8.67 -6.91
C TYR A 406 -10.22 -8.57 -5.71
N GLY A 407 -9.12 -7.83 -5.91
CA GLY A 407 -8.03 -7.70 -4.97
C GLY A 407 -8.30 -6.67 -3.87
N GLY A 408 -7.74 -6.90 -2.69
CA GLY A 408 -7.82 -5.97 -1.56
C GLY A 408 -6.93 -4.73 -1.73
N GLY A 409 -7.34 -3.59 -1.18
CA GLY A 409 -6.56 -2.35 -1.21
C GLY A 409 -5.42 -2.37 -0.20
N ALA A 410 -4.32 -1.68 -0.48
CA ALA A 410 -3.19 -1.59 0.46
C ALA A 410 -3.49 -0.64 1.63
N GLY A 411 -2.85 -0.85 2.78
CA GLY A 411 -2.82 0.13 3.86
C GLY A 411 -2.14 1.44 3.45
N GLY A 412 -2.54 2.55 4.06
CA GLY A 412 -2.04 3.91 3.82
C GLY A 412 -0.80 4.28 4.62
N SER A 413 -0.70 5.56 4.98
CA SER A 413 0.45 6.14 5.69
C SER A 413 0.02 6.83 6.99
N VAL A 414 0.74 6.56 8.07
CA VAL A 414 0.66 7.31 9.32
C VAL A 414 2.07 7.76 9.71
N TYR A 415 2.29 9.06 9.78
CA TYR A 415 3.53 9.67 10.26
C TYR A 415 3.25 10.55 11.47
N ILE A 416 3.96 10.27 12.58
CA ILE A 416 3.90 11.03 13.82
C ILE A 416 5.31 11.47 14.17
N LYS A 417 5.50 12.77 14.40
CA LYS A 417 6.72 13.34 14.96
C LYS A 417 6.42 14.09 16.24
N CYS A 418 7.14 13.78 17.32
CA CYS A 418 6.99 14.44 18.61
C CYS A 418 8.26 14.39 19.45
N LYS A 419 8.28 15.10 20.59
CA LYS A 419 9.32 14.92 21.60
C LYS A 419 8.95 13.79 22.56
N ILE A 420 7.71 13.76 23.03
CA ILE A 420 7.18 12.81 24.02
C ILE A 420 6.02 12.03 23.38
N PHE A 421 6.14 10.71 23.31
CA PHE A 421 5.09 9.83 22.78
C PHE A 421 4.45 8.98 23.89
N GLY A 422 3.13 8.99 23.97
CA GLY A 422 2.35 8.35 25.02
C GLY A 422 1.04 7.73 24.53
N GLY A 423 0.37 7.01 25.43
CA GLY A 423 -0.94 6.43 25.17
C GLY A 423 -1.20 5.18 26.01
N THR A 424 -2.44 4.71 25.95
CA THR A 424 -2.95 3.57 26.74
C THR A 424 -3.18 2.35 25.86
N THR A 425 -3.52 1.21 26.46
CA THR A 425 -3.86 -0.04 25.74
C THR A 425 -5.05 0.09 24.78
N ASN A 426 -5.90 1.10 24.99
CA ASN A 426 -7.01 1.44 24.08
C ASN A 426 -6.53 2.14 22.82
N GLY A 427 -5.38 2.83 22.89
CA GLY A 427 -4.72 3.46 21.76
C GLY A 427 -4.33 2.46 20.69
N LEU A 428 -4.78 2.68 19.46
CA LEU A 428 -4.42 1.85 18.31
C LEU A 428 -4.07 2.71 17.10
N ILE A 429 -2.89 2.47 16.54
CA ILE A 429 -2.47 2.98 15.25
C ILE A 429 -2.43 1.79 14.28
N ARG A 430 -3.26 1.81 13.25
CA ARG A 430 -3.31 0.72 12.26
C ARG A 430 -3.32 1.18 10.82
N SER A 431 -2.67 0.38 9.99
CA SER A 431 -2.59 0.56 8.54
C SER A 431 -2.56 -0.80 7.84
N ASN A 432 -3.63 -1.57 8.00
CA ASN A 432 -3.74 -2.91 7.44
C ASN A 432 -4.14 -2.90 5.97
N GLY A 433 -3.77 -3.94 5.24
CA GLY A 433 -4.34 -4.23 3.93
C GLY A 433 -5.79 -4.72 4.03
N GLY A 434 -6.53 -4.59 2.93
CA GLY A 434 -7.90 -5.07 2.79
C GLY A 434 -7.99 -6.51 2.30
N ASN A 435 -9.02 -7.24 2.71
CA ASN A 435 -9.25 -8.64 2.36
C ASN A 435 -9.89 -8.78 0.98
N PRO A 436 -9.71 -9.91 0.27
CA PRO A 436 -10.61 -10.30 -0.81
C PRO A 436 -12.01 -10.62 -0.27
N ALA A 437 -13.06 -10.46 -1.08
CA ALA A 437 -14.46 -10.66 -0.68
C ALA A 437 -14.79 -12.11 -0.28
N TYR A 438 -14.09 -13.08 -0.88
CA TYR A 438 -14.27 -14.51 -0.62
C TYR A 438 -12.92 -15.15 -0.32
N ALA A 439 -12.84 -15.88 0.80
CA ALA A 439 -11.71 -16.74 1.13
C ALA A 439 -11.75 -17.96 0.19
N GLY A 440 -11.13 -17.83 -0.99
CA GLY A 440 -11.18 -18.90 -1.97
C GLY A 440 -10.66 -18.51 -3.34
N TRP A 441 -9.74 -19.34 -3.81
CA TRP A 441 -9.29 -19.56 -5.18
C TRP A 441 -8.89 -18.43 -6.12
N HIS A 442 -9.12 -17.12 -5.94
CA HIS A 442 -8.97 -16.23 -7.12
C HIS A 442 -8.41 -14.82 -6.96
N SER A 443 -8.32 -14.21 -5.77
CA SER A 443 -7.79 -12.84 -5.66
C SER A 443 -6.81 -12.64 -4.50
N GLY A 444 -5.94 -11.64 -4.68
CA GLY A 444 -4.89 -11.29 -3.74
C GLY A 444 -5.36 -10.30 -2.68
N GLY A 445 -4.93 -10.53 -1.44
CA GLY A 445 -5.09 -9.59 -0.33
C GLY A 445 -4.29 -8.30 -0.47
N GLY A 446 -4.70 -7.19 0.14
CA GLY A 446 -3.91 -5.97 0.19
C GLY A 446 -2.72 -6.09 1.13
N GLY A 447 -1.59 -5.50 0.76
CA GLY A 447 -0.41 -5.39 1.63
C GLY A 447 -0.64 -4.38 2.76
N GLY A 448 0.03 -4.58 3.90
CA GLY A 448 0.02 -3.58 4.97
C GLY A 448 0.62 -2.24 4.51
N GLY A 449 0.27 -1.15 5.17
CA GLY A 449 0.79 0.20 4.89
C GLY A 449 1.99 0.56 5.76
N ARG A 450 2.21 1.85 5.97
CA ARG A 450 3.39 2.37 6.67
C ARG A 450 2.98 3.18 7.88
N ILE A 451 3.54 2.84 9.04
CA ILE A 451 3.43 3.60 10.28
C ILE A 451 4.84 4.02 10.68
N ALA A 452 5.04 5.30 10.97
CA ALA A 452 6.31 5.83 11.47
C ALA A 452 6.08 6.77 12.65
N VAL A 453 6.81 6.54 13.74
CA VAL A 453 6.79 7.39 14.94
C VAL A 453 8.21 7.85 15.29
N ASP A 454 8.45 9.13 15.08
CA ASP A 454 9.69 9.83 15.44
C ASP A 454 9.49 10.53 16.80
N PHE A 455 10.25 10.11 17.82
CA PHE A 455 10.12 10.58 19.20
C PHE A 455 11.46 10.56 19.94
N ASP A 456 11.58 11.40 20.96
CA ASP A 456 12.77 11.45 21.82
C ASP A 456 12.58 10.65 23.12
N LEU A 457 11.39 10.77 23.73
CA LEU A 457 11.04 10.25 25.04
C LEU A 457 9.68 9.53 24.99
N LEU A 458 9.50 8.55 25.88
CA LEU A 458 8.20 7.94 26.13
C LEU A 458 7.55 8.55 27.37
N ASP A 459 6.22 8.70 27.32
CA ASP A 459 5.39 9.03 28.47
C ASP A 459 5.04 7.73 29.19
N GLU A 460 5.78 7.41 30.25
CA GLU A 460 5.62 6.16 30.99
C GLU A 460 4.50 6.25 32.04
N PRO A 461 3.66 5.20 32.20
CA PRO A 461 3.66 3.95 31.44
C PRO A 461 3.09 4.11 30.03
N HIS A 462 3.82 3.62 29.02
CA HIS A 462 3.38 3.61 27.63
C HIS A 462 2.70 2.29 27.24
N ALA A 463 1.56 2.33 26.52
CA ALA A 463 0.88 1.11 26.06
C ALA A 463 0.15 1.22 24.70
N THR A 464 0.52 2.18 23.84
CA THR A 464 -0.09 2.32 22.51
C THR A 464 0.19 1.08 21.66
N ARG A 465 -0.83 0.61 20.93
CA ARG A 465 -0.72 -0.58 20.06
C ARG A 465 -0.53 -0.20 18.59
N PHE A 466 0.23 -1.03 17.88
CA PHE A 466 0.55 -0.88 16.47
C PHE A 466 0.10 -2.09 15.66
N GLN A 467 -0.43 -1.84 14.47
CA GLN A 467 -0.83 -2.89 13.55
C GLN A 467 -0.61 -2.49 12.08
N ALA A 468 0.27 -3.19 11.39
CA ALA A 468 0.48 -3.02 9.95
C ALA A 468 0.53 -4.39 9.28
N VAL A 469 -0.61 -5.08 9.22
CA VAL A 469 -0.67 -6.43 8.63
C VAL A 469 -1.16 -6.40 7.18
N GLY A 470 -0.61 -7.28 6.36
CA GLY A 470 -1.30 -7.75 5.16
C GLY A 470 -2.47 -8.66 5.56
N THR A 471 -3.34 -8.99 4.63
CA THR A 471 -4.42 -9.94 4.90
C THR A 471 -3.98 -11.40 4.79
N THR A 472 -4.55 -12.22 5.67
CA THR A 472 -4.42 -13.68 5.68
C THR A 472 -5.41 -14.37 4.73
N GLN A 473 -6.35 -13.63 4.14
CA GLN A 473 -7.32 -14.16 3.18
C GLN A 473 -6.89 -13.82 1.75
N GLY A 474 -6.92 -14.85 0.89
CA GLY A 474 -6.07 -15.05 -0.30
C GLY A 474 -5.45 -16.45 -0.21
N PHE A 475 -4.77 -16.98 -1.23
CA PHE A 475 -4.11 -18.30 -1.13
C PHE A 475 -3.00 -18.24 -0.06
N ALA A 476 -3.32 -18.57 1.20
CA ALA A 476 -2.44 -18.43 2.34
C ALA A 476 -2.31 -19.77 3.08
N GLU A 477 -1.11 -20.34 3.05
CA GLU A 477 -0.60 -21.00 4.25
C GLU A 477 0.18 -19.96 5.07
N THR A 478 -0.09 -19.93 6.37
CA THR A 478 0.48 -18.98 7.33
C THR A 478 1.94 -19.30 7.65
N SER A 479 2.90 -18.46 7.24
CA SER A 479 4.19 -18.15 7.92
C SER A 479 5.16 -17.45 6.95
N MET A 480 5.88 -16.39 7.38
CA MET A 480 6.49 -15.35 6.53
C MET A 480 7.90 -15.66 5.98
N ASP A 481 8.70 -14.65 5.60
CA ASP A 481 10.02 -14.44 4.91
C ASP A 481 10.64 -15.33 3.84
N VAL A 482 9.96 -16.36 3.35
CA VAL A 482 10.32 -16.89 2.03
C VAL A 482 9.04 -17.11 1.24
N LEU A 483 8.51 -16.02 0.68
CA LEU A 483 7.18 -15.97 0.06
C LEU A 483 7.09 -16.85 -1.19
N TRP A 484 6.10 -17.73 -1.19
CA TRP A 484 5.37 -18.03 -2.43
C TRP A 484 4.48 -16.85 -2.78
N PRO A 485 4.41 -16.46 -4.06
CA PRO A 485 3.96 -15.15 -4.52
C PRO A 485 2.52 -14.71 -4.14
N PHE A 486 1.71 -15.50 -3.43
CA PHE A 486 0.25 -15.34 -3.46
C PHE A 486 -0.35 -14.63 -2.23
N ALA A 487 0.32 -14.65 -1.07
CA ALA A 487 -0.15 -13.93 0.13
C ALA A 487 0.42 -12.50 0.21
N SER A 488 -0.35 -11.60 0.79
CA SER A 488 0.09 -10.23 1.03
C SER A 488 1.08 -10.13 2.19
N GLU A 489 2.02 -9.20 2.11
CA GLU A 489 3.03 -8.97 3.14
C GLU A 489 2.57 -7.98 4.20
N GLN A 490 3.19 -8.07 5.37
CA GLN A 490 3.05 -7.08 6.43
C GLN A 490 3.61 -5.72 5.98
N GLY A 491 2.95 -4.68 6.47
CA GLY A 491 3.41 -3.31 6.38
C GLY A 491 4.57 -3.02 7.31
N THR A 492 5.09 -1.80 7.25
CA THR A 492 6.23 -1.38 8.06
C THR A 492 5.80 -0.55 9.25
N ILE A 493 6.40 -0.81 10.41
CA ILE A 493 6.33 0.03 11.60
C ILE A 493 7.73 0.54 11.85
N TRP A 494 7.95 1.84 11.72
CA TRP A 494 9.22 2.50 12.00
C TRP A 494 9.15 3.26 13.31
N LEU A 495 10.13 3.04 14.17
CA LEU A 495 10.26 3.75 15.44
C LEU A 495 11.67 4.31 15.54
N SER A 496 11.79 5.56 15.97
CA SER A 496 13.08 6.24 16.13
C SER A 496 13.93 5.68 17.29
N LYS A 497 13.29 5.09 18.32
CA LYS A 497 13.95 4.58 19.54
C LYS A 497 13.49 3.15 19.88
N THR A 498 14.33 2.43 20.62
CA THR A 498 14.11 1.05 21.06
C THR A 498 13.39 0.92 22.40
N ASN A 499 13.29 1.97 23.21
CA ASN A 499 12.73 1.93 24.56
C ASN A 499 11.22 1.63 24.63
N ILE A 500 10.54 1.62 23.48
CA ILE A 500 9.16 1.13 23.35
C ILE A 500 9.08 -0.40 23.36
N LEU A 501 10.22 -1.08 23.13
CA LEU A 501 10.37 -2.50 23.36
C LEU A 501 10.75 -2.74 24.82
N SER A 502 10.05 -3.65 25.47
CA SER A 502 10.33 -4.12 26.82
C SER A 502 10.75 -5.60 26.81
N ASP A 503 11.37 -6.06 27.90
CA ASP A 503 11.63 -7.48 28.14
C ASP A 503 10.33 -8.29 28.35
N THR A 504 9.23 -7.60 28.69
CA THR A 504 7.90 -8.19 28.89
C THR A 504 6.88 -7.47 28.02
N MET A 505 6.62 -8.02 26.83
CA MET A 505 5.63 -7.50 25.89
C MET A 505 4.32 -8.27 26.03
N THR A 506 3.43 -7.72 26.85
CA THR A 506 2.07 -8.21 27.08
C THR A 506 1.03 -7.22 26.53
N ASN A 507 -0.21 -7.65 26.35
CA ASN A 507 -1.34 -6.81 25.86
C ASN A 507 -1.25 -6.39 24.38
N GLY A 508 -0.41 -7.06 23.59
CA GLY A 508 -0.30 -6.86 22.15
C GLY A 508 0.10 -5.45 21.72
N PRO A 509 1.22 -4.89 22.22
CA PRO A 509 1.79 -3.62 21.74
C PRO A 509 2.02 -3.66 20.23
N PHE A 510 2.33 -4.83 19.69
CA PHE A 510 2.37 -5.09 18.26
C PHE A 510 1.44 -6.23 17.91
N ALA A 511 0.48 -5.97 17.02
CA ALA A 511 -0.47 -6.96 16.49
C ALA A 511 -0.15 -7.32 15.03
N GLY A 512 1.13 -7.31 14.69
CA GLY A 512 1.70 -7.56 13.37
C GLY A 512 2.27 -6.31 12.70
N GLY A 513 3.28 -6.52 11.86
CA GLY A 513 4.07 -5.49 11.20
C GLY A 513 5.56 -5.83 11.21
N MET A 514 6.29 -5.31 10.21
CA MET A 514 7.74 -5.34 10.15
C MET A 514 8.31 -4.14 10.88
N LEU A 515 8.97 -4.38 12.01
CA LEU A 515 9.55 -3.37 12.88
C LEU A 515 10.93 -2.93 12.39
N PHE A 516 11.09 -1.64 12.11
CA PHE A 516 12.34 -0.99 11.75
C PHE A 516 12.72 0.05 12.80
N ILE A 517 13.90 -0.09 13.38
CA ILE A 517 14.48 0.91 14.29
C ILE A 517 15.90 1.20 13.80
N PRO A 518 16.28 2.46 13.52
CA PRO A 518 17.62 2.79 13.06
C PRO A 518 18.70 2.29 14.01
N GLY A 519 19.70 1.57 13.49
CA GLY A 519 20.81 1.03 14.28
C GLY A 519 20.46 -0.16 15.18
N PHE A 520 19.21 -0.61 15.23
CA PHE A 520 18.80 -1.77 16.03
C PHE A 520 19.14 -3.08 15.33
N THR A 521 20.36 -3.57 15.58
CA THR A 521 20.89 -4.82 15.02
C THR A 521 21.06 -5.92 16.08
N SER A 522 20.89 -5.58 17.36
CA SER A 522 20.92 -6.54 18.45
C SER A 522 19.96 -6.16 19.58
N TRP A 523 19.48 -7.17 20.29
CA TRP A 523 18.67 -7.01 21.49
C TRP A 523 19.23 -7.88 22.61
N ASN A 524 19.63 -7.24 23.71
CA ASN A 524 20.22 -7.89 24.87
C ASN A 524 19.29 -7.71 26.06
N VAL A 525 18.73 -8.79 26.60
CA VAL A 525 17.78 -8.78 27.73
C VAL A 525 18.04 -9.92 28.69
N GLN A 526 17.60 -9.77 29.95
CA GLN A 526 17.69 -10.85 30.94
C GLN A 526 16.70 -11.97 30.62
N ASN A 527 15.43 -11.63 30.50
CA ASN A 527 14.35 -12.51 30.07
C ASN A 527 13.64 -11.86 28.89
N LEU A 528 12.96 -12.63 28.05
CA LEU A 528 12.09 -12.07 27.02
C LEU A 528 10.76 -12.80 27.01
N VAL A 529 9.67 -12.08 27.28
CA VAL A 529 8.32 -12.60 27.22
C VAL A 529 7.54 -11.89 26.12
N ILE A 530 7.13 -12.67 25.11
CA ILE A 530 6.25 -12.23 24.03
C ILE A 530 4.88 -12.84 24.29
N SER A 531 3.89 -12.05 24.71
CA SER A 531 2.54 -12.54 24.97
C SER A 531 1.45 -11.68 24.34
N ASN A 532 0.60 -12.29 23.50
CA ASN A 532 -0.38 -11.56 22.68
C ASN A 532 0.25 -10.50 21.76
N ALA A 533 1.56 -10.59 21.54
CA ALA A 533 2.35 -9.68 20.72
C ALA A 533 2.91 -10.43 19.50
N SER A 534 3.07 -9.71 18.40
CA SER A 534 3.24 -10.28 17.08
C SER A 534 3.99 -9.27 16.21
N PHE A 535 5.26 -9.51 15.90
CA PHE A 535 6.03 -8.62 15.04
C PHE A 535 7.26 -9.32 14.46
N ARG A 536 7.69 -8.81 13.30
CA ARG A 536 8.92 -9.22 12.64
C ARG A 536 9.96 -8.14 12.85
N ILE A 537 11.21 -8.51 13.13
CA ILE A 537 12.32 -7.54 13.05
C ILE A 537 12.72 -7.37 11.58
N GLY A 538 12.68 -6.12 11.09
CA GLY A 538 12.93 -5.78 9.69
C GLY A 538 14.40 -5.76 9.28
N SER A 539 15.35 -5.83 10.22
CA SER A 539 16.79 -5.89 9.91
C SER A 539 17.15 -7.22 9.24
N SER A 540 17.97 -7.17 8.18
CA SER A 540 18.36 -8.38 7.46
C SER A 540 19.25 -9.32 8.28
N SER A 541 20.13 -8.78 9.14
CA SER A 541 20.90 -9.55 10.14
C SER A 541 20.52 -9.05 11.52
N PHE A 542 20.29 -9.95 12.47
CA PHE A 542 19.93 -9.58 13.84
C PHE A 542 20.51 -10.53 14.88
N LEU A 543 20.95 -9.99 16.01
CA LEU A 543 21.43 -10.75 17.16
C LEU A 543 20.47 -10.59 18.35
N LEU A 544 19.72 -11.64 18.68
CA LEU A 544 18.92 -11.69 19.90
C LEU A 544 19.70 -12.45 20.98
N ASN A 545 20.05 -11.77 22.07
CA ASN A 545 20.68 -12.35 23.26
C ASN A 545 19.75 -12.24 24.46
N VAL A 546 19.28 -13.39 24.94
CA VAL A 546 18.47 -13.52 26.15
C VAL A 546 19.30 -14.27 27.20
N ALA A 547 19.67 -13.62 28.29
CA ALA A 547 20.59 -14.21 29.27
C ALA A 547 19.99 -15.43 30.01
N GLN A 548 18.67 -15.44 30.18
CA GLN A 548 17.91 -16.48 30.86
C GLN A 548 16.92 -17.09 29.87
N ASP A 549 15.63 -16.76 29.98
CA ASP A 549 14.55 -17.50 29.31
C ASP A 549 13.84 -16.66 28.24
N LEU A 550 13.55 -17.29 27.10
CA LEU A 550 12.71 -16.75 26.02
C LEU A 550 11.35 -17.46 26.04
N HIS A 551 10.30 -16.73 26.34
CA HIS A 551 8.92 -17.20 26.36
C HIS A 551 8.11 -16.57 25.24
N ILE A 552 7.42 -17.38 24.44
CA ILE A 552 6.43 -16.90 23.48
C ILE A 552 5.09 -17.58 23.73
N TYR A 553 4.08 -16.77 24.05
CA TYR A 553 2.72 -17.19 24.39
C TYR A 553 1.70 -16.47 23.50
N SER A 554 0.83 -17.21 22.81
CA SER A 554 -0.29 -16.60 22.06
C SER A 554 0.12 -15.41 21.18
N GLY A 555 1.19 -15.59 20.42
CA GLY A 555 1.86 -14.52 19.69
C GLY A 555 3.00 -15.07 18.85
N TRP A 556 3.72 -14.20 18.15
CA TRP A 556 4.81 -14.63 17.29
C TRP A 556 5.95 -13.63 17.18
N LEU A 557 7.15 -14.17 16.99
CA LEU A 557 8.36 -13.40 16.74
C LEU A 557 9.04 -13.94 15.48
N GLU A 558 9.44 -13.04 14.58
CA GLU A 558 10.15 -13.41 13.35
C GLU A 558 11.47 -12.65 13.23
N LEU A 559 12.52 -13.39 12.87
CA LEU A 559 13.90 -12.89 12.82
C LEU A 559 14.63 -13.34 11.56
N GLY A 560 15.29 -12.39 10.90
CA GLY A 560 16.15 -12.63 9.74
C GLY A 560 15.53 -12.26 8.39
N SER A 561 16.33 -12.41 7.35
CA SER A 561 15.90 -12.27 5.96
C SER A 561 16.86 -13.04 5.06
N THR A 562 16.54 -13.16 3.77
CA THR A 562 17.44 -13.79 2.80
C THR A 562 18.79 -13.06 2.66
N ASN A 563 18.85 -11.78 3.03
CA ASN A 563 20.03 -10.94 2.81
C ASN A 563 20.95 -10.81 4.03
N GLY A 564 20.67 -11.51 5.13
CA GLY A 564 21.49 -11.40 6.33
C GLY A 564 21.32 -12.57 7.28
N ASN A 565 22.37 -12.84 8.04
CA ASN A 565 22.40 -13.98 8.95
C ASN A 565 21.98 -13.52 10.35
N SER A 566 21.00 -14.20 10.93
CA SER A 566 20.51 -13.91 12.28
C SER A 566 20.93 -14.97 13.29
N THR A 567 21.14 -14.56 14.53
CA THR A 567 21.50 -15.44 15.65
C THR A 567 20.59 -15.17 16.84
N ILE A 568 20.10 -16.25 17.46
CA ILE A 568 19.34 -16.22 18.72
C ILE A 568 20.15 -17.01 19.75
N ASN A 569 20.60 -16.34 20.80
CA ASN A 569 21.28 -16.95 21.94
C ASN A 569 20.42 -16.82 23.18
N VAL A 570 20.00 -17.94 23.76
CA VAL A 570 19.23 -18.00 25.00
C VAL A 570 20.05 -18.78 26.03
N GLY A 571 20.35 -18.16 27.17
CA GLY A 571 21.25 -18.75 28.17
C GLY A 571 20.64 -19.94 28.92
N ARG A 572 19.30 -20.03 28.97
CA ARG A 572 18.57 -21.14 29.56
C ARG A 572 17.55 -21.70 28.57
N ASP A 573 16.26 -21.40 28.72
CA ASP A 573 15.18 -22.12 28.05
C ASP A 573 14.49 -21.30 26.96
N ILE A 574 14.15 -21.94 25.84
CA ILE A 574 13.21 -21.42 24.85
C ILE A 574 11.88 -22.16 25.03
N ILE A 575 10.82 -21.42 25.34
CA ILE A 575 9.51 -21.98 25.65
C ILE A 575 8.45 -21.36 24.74
N LEU A 576 7.84 -22.21 23.91
CA LEU A 576 6.71 -21.83 23.04
C LEU A 576 5.45 -22.53 23.55
N LYS A 577 4.45 -21.78 24.02
CA LYS A 577 3.18 -22.34 24.51
C LYS A 577 1.98 -21.51 24.05
N ASN A 578 0.77 -22.04 24.23
CA ASN A 578 -0.50 -21.33 23.96
C ASN A 578 -0.56 -20.74 22.55
N SER A 579 -0.17 -21.51 21.53
CA SER A 579 -0.05 -21.07 20.13
C SER A 579 1.08 -20.07 19.85
N GLY A 580 2.12 -20.06 20.70
CA GLY A 580 3.34 -19.29 20.49
C GLY A 580 4.12 -19.78 19.27
N LYS A 581 4.66 -18.83 18.48
CA LYS A 581 5.41 -19.14 17.26
C LYS A 581 6.73 -18.39 17.20
N LEU A 582 7.77 -19.07 16.75
CA LEU A 582 9.07 -18.46 16.46
C LEU A 582 9.48 -18.81 15.03
N SER A 583 9.63 -17.81 14.17
CA SER A 583 10.10 -17.99 12.79
C SER A 583 11.52 -17.47 12.65
N VAL A 584 12.40 -18.25 12.02
CA VAL A 584 13.78 -17.88 11.76
C VAL A 584 14.16 -18.11 10.31
N PHE A 585 14.76 -17.08 9.73
CA PHE A 585 15.09 -17.01 8.32
C PHE A 585 16.59 -17.06 8.11
N ALA A 586 17.01 -18.05 7.32
CA ALA A 586 18.41 -18.18 6.94
C ALA A 586 18.78 -17.14 5.88
N GLY A 587 19.85 -16.40 6.16
CA GLY A 587 20.55 -15.56 5.19
C GLY A 587 21.40 -16.36 4.22
N SER A 588 22.25 -15.67 3.46
CA SER A 588 23.07 -16.27 2.41
C SER A 588 24.19 -17.20 2.91
N GLY A 589 24.42 -17.32 4.22
CA GLY A 589 25.23 -18.41 4.81
C GLY A 589 26.76 -18.28 4.66
N GLY A 590 27.29 -17.14 4.21
CA GLY A 590 28.72 -16.79 4.31
C GLY A 590 29.73 -17.81 3.74
N GLY A 591 29.30 -18.73 2.85
CA GLY A 591 30.16 -19.69 2.17
C GLY A 591 30.70 -20.87 2.99
N THR A 592 30.50 -20.93 4.32
CA THR A 592 31.08 -22.00 5.17
C THR A 592 30.16 -22.54 6.29
N GLY A 593 28.88 -22.13 6.37
CA GLY A 593 27.98 -22.55 7.45
C GLY A 593 26.48 -22.32 7.24
N TYR A 594 25.75 -22.22 8.35
CA TYR A 594 24.30 -21.98 8.41
C TYR A 594 23.95 -20.51 8.13
N GLY A 595 22.78 -20.26 7.53
CA GLY A 595 22.28 -18.89 7.32
C GLY A 595 21.61 -18.29 8.55
N ALA A 596 21.32 -19.09 9.58
CA ALA A 596 20.94 -18.62 10.91
C ALA A 596 21.23 -19.67 11.99
N VAL A 597 21.41 -19.21 13.23
CA VAL A 597 21.67 -20.07 14.40
C VAL A 597 20.68 -19.74 15.51
N VAL A 598 20.07 -20.77 16.10
CA VAL A 598 19.29 -20.64 17.34
C VAL A 598 19.91 -21.58 18.37
N GLN A 599 20.23 -21.05 19.54
CA GLN A 599 20.80 -21.82 20.62
C GLN A 599 20.08 -21.55 21.95
N ALA A 600 19.74 -22.62 22.66
CA ALA A 600 19.33 -22.61 24.05
C ALA A 600 20.43 -23.27 24.90
N GLY A 601 20.80 -22.65 26.02
CA GLY A 601 21.78 -23.20 26.95
C GLY A 601 21.28 -24.46 27.67
N ARG A 602 19.96 -24.61 27.79
CA ARG A 602 19.30 -25.76 28.43
C ARG A 602 18.22 -26.35 27.52
N ASN A 603 16.96 -25.97 27.71
CA ASN A 603 15.82 -26.67 27.12
C ASN A 603 15.19 -25.87 25.96
N VAL A 604 14.66 -26.61 24.99
CA VAL A 604 13.66 -26.09 24.04
C VAL A 604 12.37 -26.87 24.27
N ASP A 605 11.31 -26.23 24.78
CA ASP A 605 10.00 -26.83 25.02
C ASP A 605 8.96 -26.21 24.07
N VAL A 606 8.46 -27.00 23.13
CA VAL A 606 7.39 -26.61 22.20
C VAL A 606 6.12 -27.32 22.62
N GLY A 607 5.21 -26.56 23.24
CA GLY A 607 3.91 -27.03 23.69
C GLY A 607 2.93 -27.29 22.56
N SER A 608 1.76 -27.84 22.90
CA SER A 608 0.67 -28.04 21.94
C SER A 608 0.28 -26.74 21.22
N SER A 609 -0.11 -26.87 19.95
CA SER A 609 -0.47 -25.76 19.04
C SER A 609 0.64 -24.72 18.79
N SER A 610 1.85 -24.94 19.31
CA SER A 610 2.98 -24.01 19.23
C SER A 610 4.01 -24.51 18.23
N TRP A 611 4.70 -23.58 17.54
CA TRP A 611 5.48 -23.93 16.36
C TRP A 611 6.78 -23.16 16.23
N PHE A 612 7.85 -23.89 15.95
CA PHE A 612 9.08 -23.33 15.42
C PHE A 612 9.04 -23.41 13.88
N TYR A 613 9.22 -22.29 13.18
CA TYR A 613 9.32 -22.26 11.73
C TYR A 613 10.75 -21.95 11.32
N VAL A 614 11.35 -22.84 10.52
CA VAL A 614 12.72 -22.67 10.03
C VAL A 614 12.73 -22.57 8.52
N TYR A 615 13.36 -21.53 8.02
CA TYR A 615 13.40 -21.23 6.60
C TYR A 615 14.81 -21.30 6.07
N ALA A 616 15.01 -22.16 5.07
CA ALA A 616 16.23 -22.14 4.31
C ALA A 616 16.22 -20.99 3.32
N HIS A 617 17.40 -20.54 2.95
CA HIS A 617 17.57 -19.50 1.95
C HIS A 617 17.10 -20.02 0.58
N PRO A 618 16.21 -19.29 -0.12
CA PRO A 618 15.44 -19.82 -1.25
C PRO A 618 16.28 -20.16 -2.48
N THR A 619 17.50 -19.64 -2.61
CA THR A 619 18.32 -19.80 -3.82
C THR A 619 19.62 -20.55 -3.63
N ASN A 620 20.17 -20.56 -2.41
CA ASN A 620 21.45 -21.24 -2.12
C ASN A 620 21.32 -22.36 -1.09
N GLY A 621 20.15 -22.49 -0.43
CA GLY A 621 19.85 -23.59 0.46
C GLY A 621 20.50 -23.51 1.85
N ALA A 622 21.12 -22.39 2.22
CA ALA A 622 21.62 -22.20 3.59
C ALA A 622 20.46 -22.41 4.59
N GLY A 623 20.66 -23.26 5.59
CA GLY A 623 19.61 -23.62 6.56
C GLY A 623 19.74 -22.92 7.91
N VAL A 624 18.80 -23.23 8.80
CA VAL A 624 18.84 -22.86 10.22
C VAL A 624 19.33 -24.06 11.03
N VAL A 625 20.25 -23.84 11.97
CA VAL A 625 20.60 -24.85 12.98
C VAL A 625 19.98 -24.49 14.32
N LEU A 626 19.37 -25.49 14.96
CA LEU A 626 18.80 -25.38 16.30
C LEU A 626 19.64 -26.21 17.27
N LYS A 627 20.15 -25.57 18.32
CA LYS A 627 21.02 -26.20 19.33
C LYS A 627 20.41 -26.10 20.71
N ALA A 628 20.45 -27.18 21.47
CA ALA A 628 19.96 -27.22 22.85
C ALA A 628 20.70 -28.29 23.68
N GLU A 629 20.59 -28.23 25.00
CA GLU A 629 20.92 -29.36 25.85
C GLU A 629 19.84 -30.45 25.74
N ASN A 630 18.58 -30.04 25.91
CA ASN A 630 17.41 -30.90 25.77
C ASN A 630 16.35 -30.24 24.89
N MET A 631 15.55 -31.04 24.20
CA MET A 631 14.44 -30.55 23.39
C MET A 631 13.23 -31.46 23.53
N ARG A 632 12.07 -30.87 23.81
CA ARG A 632 10.78 -31.56 23.90
C ARG A 632 9.79 -30.92 22.94
N LEU A 633 9.25 -31.73 22.03
CA LEU A 633 8.17 -31.35 21.13
C LEU A 633 6.92 -32.11 21.57
N GLN A 634 5.95 -31.40 22.15
CA GLN A 634 4.73 -32.00 22.69
C GLN A 634 3.73 -32.31 21.57
N SER A 635 2.80 -33.24 21.83
CA SER A 635 1.73 -33.58 20.89
C SER A 635 0.93 -32.34 20.47
N GLY A 636 0.68 -32.20 19.16
CA GLY A 636 0.02 -31.03 18.56
C GLY A 636 0.91 -29.78 18.38
N GLY A 637 2.17 -29.82 18.82
CA GLY A 637 3.20 -28.80 18.56
C GLY A 637 4.35 -29.34 17.72
N GLY A 638 5.29 -28.49 17.31
CA GLY A 638 6.41 -28.99 16.52
C GLY A 638 7.34 -27.98 15.85
N ILE A 639 8.13 -28.51 14.92
CA ILE A 639 9.02 -27.77 14.02
C ILE A 639 8.52 -27.95 12.59
N ASN A 640 8.28 -26.85 11.89
CA ASN A 640 7.72 -26.85 10.55
C ASN A 640 8.64 -26.13 9.55
N ALA A 641 9.16 -26.92 8.62
CA ALA A 641 9.96 -26.52 7.47
C ALA A 641 9.23 -26.80 6.14
N ASN A 642 7.91 -27.02 6.15
CA ASN A 642 7.16 -27.37 4.94
C ASN A 642 7.17 -26.23 3.92
N SER A 643 7.56 -26.52 2.68
CA SER A 643 7.69 -25.52 1.61
C SER A 643 8.67 -24.38 1.94
N LYS A 644 9.66 -24.60 2.81
CA LYS A 644 10.64 -23.59 3.27
C LYS A 644 12.06 -23.85 2.78
N GLY A 645 12.18 -24.54 1.64
CA GLY A 645 13.44 -24.91 1.00
C GLY A 645 13.77 -24.04 -0.21
N PHE A 646 14.38 -24.65 -1.23
CA PHE A 646 14.65 -23.94 -2.47
C PHE A 646 13.37 -23.52 -3.16
N LYS A 647 13.46 -22.39 -3.85
CA LYS A 647 12.35 -21.87 -4.62
C LYS A 647 12.05 -22.65 -5.88
N SER A 648 10.85 -22.48 -6.44
CA SER A 648 10.39 -23.06 -7.69
C SER A 648 11.39 -22.75 -8.79
N ALA A 649 11.62 -23.75 -9.63
CA ALA A 649 12.65 -23.74 -10.65
C ALA A 649 14.08 -23.42 -10.13
N THR A 650 14.34 -23.64 -8.83
CA THR A 650 15.68 -23.51 -8.23
C THR A 650 16.02 -24.69 -7.33
N GLY A 651 17.30 -24.80 -6.99
CA GLY A 651 17.87 -25.93 -6.26
C GLY A 651 18.58 -26.94 -7.18
N PRO A 652 19.49 -27.77 -6.64
CA PRO A 652 20.27 -28.74 -7.42
C PRO A 652 19.42 -29.80 -8.14
N GLY A 653 18.31 -30.21 -7.52
CA GLY A 653 17.35 -31.14 -8.09
C GLY A 653 16.06 -30.45 -8.56
N ARG A 654 16.15 -29.24 -9.11
CA ARG A 654 14.95 -28.56 -9.64
C ARG A 654 14.29 -29.37 -10.76
N GLY A 655 12.97 -29.35 -10.83
CA GLY A 655 12.24 -29.93 -11.96
C GLY A 655 12.48 -29.14 -13.26
N GLU A 656 12.51 -29.82 -14.41
CA GLU A 656 12.65 -29.16 -15.71
C GLU A 656 11.37 -28.42 -16.13
N SER A 657 11.54 -27.24 -16.74
CA SER A 657 10.46 -26.45 -17.34
C SER A 657 11.04 -25.34 -18.25
N PRO A 658 10.90 -25.43 -19.59
CA PRO A 658 11.32 -24.36 -20.50
C PRO A 658 10.19 -23.36 -20.81
N THR A 659 8.92 -23.78 -20.71
CA THR A 659 7.71 -22.95 -20.89
C THR A 659 6.63 -23.44 -19.92
N SER A 660 5.67 -22.59 -19.55
CA SER A 660 4.80 -22.64 -18.36
C SER A 660 3.87 -23.88 -18.15
N TRP A 661 4.13 -25.03 -18.78
CA TRP A 661 3.24 -26.20 -18.78
C TRP A 661 3.99 -27.54 -18.75
N HIS A 662 3.34 -28.55 -18.16
CA HIS A 662 3.77 -29.95 -18.12
C HIS A 662 5.11 -30.20 -17.42
N SER A 663 5.47 -29.35 -16.46
CA SER A 663 6.79 -29.34 -15.83
C SER A 663 7.10 -30.58 -14.99
N GLY A 664 8.38 -30.92 -14.84
CA GLY A 664 8.85 -31.97 -13.94
C GLY A 664 8.76 -31.60 -12.46
N GLY A 665 8.62 -32.59 -11.58
CA GLY A 665 8.67 -32.39 -10.12
C GLY A 665 10.09 -32.17 -9.62
N GLY A 666 10.27 -31.53 -8.46
CA GLY A 666 11.57 -31.40 -7.82
C GLY A 666 12.05 -32.74 -7.25
N GLY A 667 13.37 -32.96 -7.20
CA GLY A 667 14.00 -34.11 -6.55
C GLY A 667 14.93 -33.71 -5.41
N TYR A 668 15.14 -34.61 -4.44
CA TYR A 668 16.15 -34.50 -3.37
C TYR A 668 16.56 -35.87 -2.78
N GLY A 669 15.72 -36.46 -1.93
CA GLY A 669 15.91 -37.80 -1.38
C GLY A 669 15.44 -38.88 -2.35
N GLY A 670 14.33 -38.62 -3.01
CA GLY A 670 13.85 -39.34 -4.19
C GLY A 670 13.87 -38.45 -5.42
N ARG A 671 13.86 -39.08 -6.60
CA ARG A 671 13.76 -38.37 -7.89
C ARG A 671 12.38 -37.75 -8.05
N GLY A 672 12.30 -36.56 -8.63
CA GLY A 672 11.03 -35.97 -9.03
C GLY A 672 10.36 -36.77 -10.15
N GLY A 673 9.03 -36.71 -10.21
CA GLY A 673 8.24 -37.27 -11.29
C GLY A 673 8.46 -36.51 -12.59
N LYS A 674 8.39 -37.23 -13.72
CA LYS A 674 8.42 -36.67 -15.07
C LYS A 674 7.10 -35.98 -15.42
N GLY A 675 7.17 -34.91 -16.21
CA GLY A 675 6.00 -34.27 -16.80
C GLY A 675 5.59 -34.89 -18.16
N ASN A 676 4.37 -34.60 -18.61
CA ASN A 676 3.77 -35.20 -19.81
C ASN A 676 4.55 -34.91 -21.11
N SER A 677 5.14 -33.71 -21.25
CA SER A 677 5.92 -33.29 -22.44
C SER A 677 7.39 -33.73 -22.44
N SER A 678 7.70 -34.84 -21.78
CA SER A 678 9.05 -35.35 -21.61
C SER A 678 10.04 -34.60 -20.70
N TYR A 679 9.60 -33.53 -20.03
CA TYR A 679 10.41 -32.79 -19.06
C TYR A 679 10.73 -33.65 -17.83
N GLN A 680 12.03 -33.79 -17.53
CA GLN A 680 12.51 -34.66 -16.48
C GLN A 680 12.17 -34.08 -15.10
N GLY A 681 11.81 -34.98 -14.19
CA GLY A 681 11.82 -34.66 -12.77
C GLY A 681 13.25 -34.54 -12.27
N GLY A 682 13.43 -33.69 -11.25
CA GLY A 682 14.74 -33.36 -10.70
C GLY A 682 15.47 -34.55 -10.09
N SER A 683 16.80 -34.52 -10.18
CA SER A 683 17.69 -35.56 -9.63
C SER A 683 17.75 -35.55 -8.11
N VAL A 684 18.22 -36.67 -7.54
CA VAL A 684 18.62 -36.75 -6.13
C VAL A 684 19.97 -36.08 -5.89
N TYR A 685 20.21 -35.54 -4.70
CA TYR A 685 21.50 -34.93 -4.32
C TYR A 685 21.67 -34.87 -2.79
N GLY A 686 22.87 -34.53 -2.34
CA GLY A 686 23.22 -34.46 -0.92
C GLY A 686 23.45 -35.83 -0.28
N TYR A 687 23.78 -35.83 1.01
CA TYR A 687 24.12 -37.05 1.74
C TYR A 687 22.88 -37.78 2.26
N THR A 688 22.88 -39.11 2.20
CA THR A 688 21.76 -39.94 2.70
C THR A 688 21.75 -40.02 4.23
N ASN A 689 22.94 -40.04 4.82
CA ASN A 689 23.15 -40.18 6.25
C ASN A 689 23.29 -38.84 6.97
N ALA A 690 23.51 -37.73 6.25
CA ALA A 690 23.65 -36.40 6.84
C ALA A 690 23.03 -35.32 5.94
N PRO A 691 21.70 -35.21 5.87
CA PRO A 691 21.04 -34.26 4.99
C PRO A 691 21.27 -32.83 5.51
N ILE A 692 22.17 -32.11 4.85
CA ILE A 692 22.54 -30.72 5.18
C ILE A 692 21.99 -29.69 4.18
N LEU A 693 21.16 -30.13 3.24
CA LEU A 693 20.52 -29.28 2.24
C LEU A 693 19.00 -29.41 2.33
N PRO A 694 18.26 -28.33 2.02
CA PRO A 694 16.81 -28.39 1.85
C PRO A 694 16.46 -29.07 0.51
N GLY A 695 15.18 -29.37 0.31
CA GLY A 695 14.63 -29.89 -0.95
C GLY A 695 14.57 -28.83 -2.05
N SER A 696 14.55 -29.28 -3.31
CA SER A 696 14.42 -28.46 -4.51
C SER A 696 12.98 -28.09 -4.86
N GLY A 697 12.81 -26.97 -5.57
CA GLY A 697 11.53 -26.59 -6.15
C GLY A 697 11.15 -27.41 -7.39
N GLY A 698 9.85 -27.53 -7.64
CA GLY A 698 9.30 -28.09 -8.87
C GLY A 698 9.54 -27.19 -10.09
N GLY A 699 9.36 -27.74 -11.29
CA GLY A 699 9.60 -27.01 -12.52
C GLY A 699 8.58 -25.90 -12.79
N GLY A 700 9.07 -24.79 -13.34
CA GLY A 700 8.33 -23.61 -13.79
C GLY A 700 8.24 -22.50 -12.74
N ILE A 701 7.65 -21.36 -13.08
CA ILE A 701 7.59 -20.19 -12.19
C ILE A 701 6.60 -20.32 -11.02
N ARG A 702 5.65 -21.28 -11.10
CA ARG A 702 4.61 -21.55 -10.09
C ARG A 702 4.63 -23.00 -9.57
N GLY A 703 5.78 -23.67 -9.70
CA GLY A 703 6.03 -25.00 -9.13
C GLY A 703 6.10 -24.98 -7.62
N GLY A 704 5.87 -26.14 -7.00
CA GLY A 704 5.89 -26.26 -5.55
C GLY A 704 7.29 -26.04 -4.98
N TRP A 705 7.38 -25.50 -3.76
CA TRP A 705 8.68 -25.31 -3.10
C TRP A 705 9.24 -26.56 -2.51
N GLY A 706 10.58 -26.64 -2.44
CA GLY A 706 11.18 -27.70 -1.67
C GLY A 706 10.84 -27.58 -0.19
N GLY A 707 10.78 -28.70 0.51
CA GLY A 707 10.81 -28.70 1.97
C GLY A 707 12.12 -28.10 2.47
N GLY A 708 12.09 -27.42 3.61
CA GLY A 708 13.27 -26.78 4.21
C GLY A 708 14.23 -27.78 4.84
N LEU A 709 15.20 -27.26 5.59
CA LEU A 709 16.14 -28.05 6.37
C LEU A 709 15.87 -27.87 7.86
N VAL A 710 15.54 -28.96 8.54
CA VAL A 710 15.53 -29.02 10.01
C VAL A 710 16.84 -29.65 10.47
N ASN A 711 17.75 -28.86 11.03
CA ASN A 711 19.05 -29.34 11.54
C ASN A 711 19.12 -29.16 13.06
N LEU A 712 19.08 -30.27 13.80
CA LEU A 712 19.05 -30.28 15.26
C LEU A 712 20.37 -30.79 15.84
N GLU A 713 20.91 -30.07 16.82
CA GLU A 713 22.01 -30.48 17.69
C GLU A 713 21.55 -30.46 19.15
N VAL A 714 21.09 -31.60 19.66
CA VAL A 714 20.54 -31.73 21.02
C VAL A 714 21.48 -32.57 21.88
N ARG A 715 22.19 -31.95 22.82
CA ARG A 715 23.32 -32.61 23.50
C ARG A 715 22.94 -33.84 24.31
N LYS A 716 21.73 -33.87 24.88
CA LYS A 716 21.24 -34.97 25.72
C LYS A 716 19.93 -35.53 25.15
N TYR A 717 18.79 -35.03 25.60
CA TYR A 717 17.49 -35.65 25.34
C TYR A 717 16.71 -34.91 24.25
N LEU A 718 16.36 -35.58 23.17
CA LEU A 718 15.36 -35.13 22.21
C LEU A 718 14.12 -36.04 22.28
N MET A 719 13.01 -35.48 22.75
CA MET A 719 11.71 -36.14 22.82
C MET A 719 10.76 -35.55 21.77
N VAL A 720 10.28 -36.38 20.84
CA VAL A 720 9.36 -35.98 19.76
C VAL A 720 8.02 -36.69 19.92
N ASP A 721 7.10 -36.07 20.65
CA ASP A 721 5.68 -36.45 20.71
C ASP A 721 4.82 -35.67 19.71
N GLY A 722 5.35 -34.55 19.23
CA GLY A 722 4.77 -33.68 18.22
C GLY A 722 5.27 -33.96 16.81
N ILE A 723 5.40 -32.91 16.00
CA ILE A 723 5.72 -33.02 14.57
C ILE A 723 7.04 -32.33 14.24
N ILE A 724 7.92 -33.01 13.50
CA ILE A 724 9.01 -32.41 12.75
C ILE A 724 8.72 -32.65 11.27
N SER A 725 8.44 -31.59 10.52
CA SER A 725 8.06 -31.71 9.10
C SER A 725 8.87 -30.82 8.18
N ALA A 726 9.27 -31.36 7.02
CA ALA A 726 9.93 -30.68 5.92
C ALA A 726 9.32 -31.15 4.58
N ASP A 727 8.00 -31.14 4.47
CA ASP A 727 7.32 -31.55 3.23
C ASP A 727 7.58 -30.56 2.09
N GLY A 728 7.65 -31.08 0.86
CA GLY A 728 7.61 -30.28 -0.35
C GLY A 728 6.23 -29.68 -0.57
N GLY A 729 6.21 -28.44 -1.05
CA GLY A 729 5.01 -27.71 -1.39
C GLY A 729 4.32 -28.24 -2.63
N GLN A 730 3.00 -28.13 -2.63
CA GLN A 730 2.18 -28.35 -3.80
C GLN A 730 2.38 -27.24 -4.83
N SER A 731 2.26 -27.55 -6.12
CA SER A 731 2.27 -26.51 -7.15
C SER A 731 0.99 -25.66 -7.11
N THR A 732 1.12 -24.36 -7.35
CA THR A 732 0.04 -23.38 -7.09
C THR A 732 -0.83 -23.08 -8.31
N ALA A 733 -0.60 -23.75 -9.43
CA ALA A 733 -1.33 -23.55 -10.69
C ALA A 733 -1.26 -24.80 -11.59
N TYR A 734 -2.09 -24.82 -12.64
CA TYR A 734 -2.10 -25.87 -13.66
C TYR A 734 -0.75 -25.97 -14.39
N GLY A 735 -0.24 -27.19 -14.58
CA GLY A 735 0.93 -27.44 -15.42
C GLY A 735 2.31 -27.27 -14.76
N TYR A 736 2.36 -27.11 -13.44
CA TYR A 736 3.61 -26.96 -12.69
C TYR A 736 3.90 -28.17 -11.78
N GLY A 737 5.19 -28.51 -11.64
CA GLY A 737 5.63 -29.67 -10.86
C GLY A 737 5.60 -29.44 -9.36
N GLY A 738 5.38 -30.49 -8.58
CA GLY A 738 5.44 -30.45 -7.11
C GLY A 738 6.87 -30.29 -6.60
N GLY A 739 7.06 -29.64 -5.45
CA GLY A 739 8.37 -29.48 -4.83
C GLY A 739 8.81 -30.76 -4.11
N SER A 740 10.12 -31.00 -3.99
CA SER A 740 10.61 -32.20 -3.25
C SER A 740 10.53 -32.03 -1.73
N GLY A 741 10.44 -33.14 -1.00
CA GLY A 741 10.64 -33.15 0.45
C GLY A 741 12.04 -32.63 0.82
N GLY A 742 12.17 -32.07 2.01
CA GLY A 742 13.37 -31.45 2.54
C GLY A 742 14.27 -32.38 3.35
N GLY A 743 15.16 -31.79 4.14
CA GLY A 743 16.09 -32.50 5.01
C GLY A 743 15.66 -32.42 6.48
N ILE A 744 15.64 -33.54 7.17
CA ILE A 744 15.57 -33.61 8.64
C ILE A 744 16.84 -34.30 9.12
N PHE A 745 17.70 -33.55 9.80
CA PHE A 745 18.93 -34.06 10.37
C PHE A 745 18.96 -33.84 11.87
N ILE A 746 18.92 -34.95 12.61
CA ILE A 746 18.89 -34.96 14.06
C ILE A 746 20.19 -35.53 14.59
N LYS A 747 20.85 -34.79 15.49
CA LYS A 747 22.04 -35.25 16.22
C LYS A 747 21.75 -35.15 17.71
N CYS A 748 21.72 -36.30 18.41
CA CYS A 748 21.45 -36.35 19.84
C CYS A 748 22.13 -37.51 20.56
N ARG A 749 22.12 -37.48 21.90
CA ARG A 749 22.53 -38.63 22.71
C ARG A 749 21.36 -39.59 22.86
N ASP A 750 20.23 -39.08 23.34
CA ASP A 750 19.04 -39.87 23.64
C ASP A 750 17.89 -39.38 22.77
N PHE A 751 17.46 -40.22 21.82
CA PHE A 751 16.30 -39.94 20.95
C PHE A 751 15.10 -40.76 21.41
N SER A 752 13.96 -40.11 21.61
CA SER A 752 12.72 -40.82 21.94
C SER A 752 11.48 -40.14 21.38
N GLY A 753 10.36 -40.85 21.33
CA GLY A 753 9.06 -40.26 21.00
C GLY A 753 7.92 -41.26 21.13
N SER A 754 6.74 -40.77 21.48
CA SER A 754 5.52 -41.57 21.56
C SER A 754 4.92 -41.88 20.19
N ALA A 755 3.82 -42.65 20.18
CA ALA A 755 3.08 -42.98 18.96
C ALA A 755 2.50 -41.75 18.23
N SER A 756 2.37 -40.60 18.88
CA SER A 756 1.96 -39.34 18.22
C SER A 756 3.11 -38.61 17.55
N GLY A 757 4.36 -39.01 17.80
CA GLY A 757 5.55 -38.42 17.18
C GLY A 757 5.56 -38.61 15.67
N ILE A 758 5.87 -37.54 14.92
CA ILE A 758 5.93 -37.58 13.46
C ILE A 758 7.24 -36.96 12.98
N LEU A 759 7.99 -37.70 12.16
CA LEU A 759 9.08 -37.18 11.32
C LEU A 759 8.65 -37.28 9.85
N ARG A 760 8.59 -36.16 9.13
CA ARG A 760 7.98 -36.15 7.80
C ARG A 760 8.72 -35.26 6.80
N ALA A 761 9.11 -35.81 5.66
CA ALA A 761 9.71 -35.05 4.56
C ALA A 761 9.21 -35.60 3.23
N ARG A 762 7.91 -35.43 2.94
CA ARG A 762 7.27 -35.98 1.75
C ARG A 762 7.43 -35.07 0.54
N GLY A 763 7.38 -35.64 -0.66
CA GLY A 763 7.27 -34.86 -1.89
C GLY A 763 5.92 -34.16 -2.01
N GLY A 764 5.91 -32.99 -2.61
CA GLY A 764 4.72 -32.19 -2.90
C GLY A 764 3.95 -32.75 -4.09
N THR A 765 2.63 -32.76 -3.98
CA THR A 765 1.71 -33.15 -5.04
C THR A 765 1.52 -32.01 -6.05
N ILE A 766 1.00 -32.28 -7.24
CA ILE A 766 0.62 -31.23 -8.20
C ILE A 766 -0.73 -30.59 -7.84
N GLY A 767 -0.94 -29.33 -8.24
CA GLY A 767 -2.18 -28.59 -7.97
C GLY A 767 -3.44 -29.18 -8.64
N PRO A 768 -4.65 -28.77 -8.20
CA PRO A 768 -5.91 -29.35 -8.67
C PRO A 768 -6.10 -29.21 -10.18
N GLY A 769 -6.48 -30.32 -10.83
CA GLY A 769 -6.79 -30.39 -12.26
C GLY A 769 -5.59 -30.38 -13.22
N GLY A 770 -4.36 -30.43 -12.71
CA GLY A 770 -3.19 -30.74 -13.54
C GLY A 770 -3.00 -32.24 -13.62
N ASN A 771 -3.21 -32.88 -14.78
CA ASN A 771 -2.86 -34.29 -14.98
C ASN A 771 -1.55 -34.45 -15.76
N HIS A 772 -0.76 -33.38 -15.89
CA HIS A 772 0.32 -33.34 -16.88
C HIS A 772 1.71 -33.01 -16.31
N SER A 773 1.83 -32.85 -14.99
CA SER A 773 3.07 -32.44 -14.32
C SER A 773 3.57 -33.50 -13.34
N GLY A 774 4.86 -33.51 -13.08
CA GLY A 774 5.47 -34.47 -12.17
C GLY A 774 5.25 -34.13 -10.70
N GLY A 775 4.97 -35.14 -9.88
CA GLY A 775 4.98 -35.03 -8.42
C GLY A 775 6.40 -34.87 -7.87
N GLY A 776 6.58 -34.21 -6.73
CA GLY A 776 7.89 -34.06 -6.10
C GLY A 776 8.45 -35.37 -5.55
N GLY A 777 9.76 -35.54 -5.52
CA GLY A 777 10.41 -36.66 -4.83
C GLY A 777 10.37 -36.50 -3.31
N GLY A 778 10.43 -37.61 -2.57
CA GLY A 778 10.56 -37.59 -1.12
C GLY A 778 11.88 -36.95 -0.65
N GLY A 779 11.91 -36.54 0.62
CA GLY A 779 13.05 -35.89 1.27
C GLY A 779 14.01 -36.88 1.93
N ARG A 780 14.83 -36.38 2.85
CA ARG A 780 15.83 -37.19 3.57
C ARG A 780 15.66 -37.00 5.07
N ILE A 781 15.56 -38.10 5.80
CA ILE A 781 15.50 -38.11 7.26
C ILE A 781 16.68 -38.91 7.79
N ALA A 782 17.56 -38.28 8.56
CA ALA A 782 18.64 -38.97 9.26
C ALA A 782 18.61 -38.61 10.75
N VAL A 783 18.67 -39.64 11.59
CA VAL A 783 18.70 -39.52 13.05
C VAL A 783 19.94 -40.19 13.59
N TRP A 784 20.89 -39.38 14.07
CA TRP A 784 22.08 -39.83 14.77
C TRP A 784 21.80 -39.75 16.26
N TYR A 785 21.77 -40.92 16.91
CA TYR A 785 21.55 -41.06 18.34
C TYR A 785 22.68 -41.86 18.98
N GLY A 786 22.82 -41.79 20.30
CA GLY A 786 23.95 -42.37 21.05
C GLY A 786 25.18 -41.48 21.13
N ILE A 787 25.14 -40.24 20.59
CA ILE A 787 26.30 -39.34 20.57
C ILE A 787 26.65 -38.88 21.98
N LYS A 788 27.70 -39.47 22.57
CA LYS A 788 28.23 -39.04 23.88
C LYS A 788 29.14 -37.81 23.79
N ASN A 789 29.83 -37.62 22.67
CA ASN A 789 30.77 -36.52 22.44
C ASN A 789 30.50 -35.86 21.09
N PHE A 790 29.95 -34.64 21.09
CA PHE A 790 29.63 -33.89 19.87
C PHE A 790 30.88 -33.41 19.10
N ALA A 791 32.07 -33.43 19.71
CA ALA A 791 33.31 -33.02 19.06
C ALA A 791 33.74 -33.96 17.91
N ILE A 792 33.19 -35.18 17.85
CA ILE A 792 33.45 -36.13 16.75
C ILE A 792 32.61 -35.85 15.50
N ILE A 793 31.57 -35.01 15.59
CA ILE A 793 30.63 -34.77 14.48
C ILE A 793 31.36 -34.15 13.27
N PRO A 794 32.22 -33.12 13.41
CA PRO A 794 32.95 -32.57 12.27
C PRO A 794 33.81 -33.59 11.52
N SER A 795 34.43 -34.57 12.22
CA SER A 795 35.21 -35.62 11.56
C SER A 795 34.32 -36.61 10.79
N ILE A 796 33.17 -36.99 11.36
CA ILE A 796 32.21 -37.87 10.69
C ILE A 796 31.65 -37.18 9.43
N MET A 797 31.34 -35.88 9.52
CA MET A 797 30.76 -35.06 8.46
C MET A 797 31.65 -34.86 7.21
N LYS A 798 32.96 -35.21 7.26
CA LYS A 798 33.84 -35.14 6.09
C LYS A 798 33.46 -36.13 4.98
N ASP A 799 32.90 -37.28 5.35
CA ASP A 799 32.41 -38.31 4.40
C ASP A 799 31.33 -39.17 5.10
N PRO A 800 30.10 -38.66 5.24
CA PRO A 800 29.07 -39.27 6.09
C PRO A 800 28.37 -40.48 5.46
N ASP A 801 28.50 -40.66 4.14
CA ASP A 801 27.87 -41.77 3.41
C ASP A 801 28.81 -42.96 3.18
N ASN A 802 30.10 -42.86 3.53
CA ASN A 802 31.07 -43.91 3.28
C ASN A 802 31.27 -44.84 4.50
N PRO A 803 30.66 -46.03 4.51
CA PRO A 803 30.72 -46.93 5.65
C PRO A 803 32.11 -47.54 5.88
N ARG A 804 33.02 -47.51 4.90
CA ARG A 804 34.38 -48.07 5.03
C ARG A 804 35.32 -47.20 5.86
N VAL A 805 35.03 -45.90 5.99
CA VAL A 805 35.87 -44.92 6.71
C VAL A 805 35.21 -44.41 7.99
N ARG A 806 34.02 -44.92 8.34
CA ARG A 806 33.20 -44.46 9.48
C ARG A 806 32.65 -45.64 10.31
N PRO A 807 33.51 -46.44 10.97
CA PRO A 807 33.07 -47.54 11.83
C PRO A 807 32.22 -47.09 13.04
N GLU A 808 32.27 -45.80 13.38
CA GLU A 808 31.48 -45.19 14.46
C GLU A 808 29.98 -45.13 14.11
N LEU A 809 29.63 -45.14 12.82
CA LEU A 809 28.25 -45.06 12.35
C LEU A 809 27.67 -46.47 12.15
N LYS A 810 26.89 -46.94 13.12
CA LYS A 810 26.19 -48.22 13.02
C LYS A 810 24.77 -48.00 12.51
N TRP A 811 24.50 -48.50 11.30
CA TRP A 811 23.17 -48.44 10.71
C TRP A 811 22.17 -49.25 11.54
N SER A 812 20.97 -48.71 11.71
CA SER A 812 19.87 -49.38 12.38
C SER A 812 18.61 -49.27 11.54
N ASN A 813 17.92 -50.40 11.40
CA ASN A 813 16.63 -50.49 10.70
C ASN A 813 15.52 -49.68 11.39
N SER A 814 15.69 -49.33 12.66
CA SER A 814 14.72 -48.60 13.47
C SER A 814 15.38 -47.94 14.69
N CYS A 815 14.66 -47.08 15.41
CA CYS A 815 15.04 -46.66 16.75
C CYS A 815 14.03 -47.24 17.75
N PRO A 816 14.44 -48.13 18.69
CA PRO A 816 13.52 -48.80 19.61
C PRO A 816 12.81 -47.83 20.57
N TYR A 817 13.32 -46.60 20.70
CA TYR A 817 12.81 -45.57 21.60
C TYR A 817 11.85 -44.59 20.92
N PHE A 818 11.60 -44.74 19.61
CA PHE A 818 10.67 -43.91 18.84
C PHE A 818 9.52 -44.77 18.31
N ALA A 819 8.35 -44.64 18.93
CA ALA A 819 7.13 -45.36 18.54
C ALA A 819 6.30 -44.61 17.47
N GLY A 820 6.79 -43.45 17.02
CA GLY A 820 6.08 -42.56 16.09
C GLY A 820 6.19 -42.97 14.61
N THR A 821 5.63 -42.13 13.74
CA THR A 821 5.62 -42.34 12.29
C THR A 821 6.76 -41.59 11.61
N VAL A 822 7.48 -42.27 10.71
CA VAL A 822 8.46 -41.65 9.82
C VAL A 822 7.98 -41.77 8.37
N SER A 823 7.94 -40.68 7.62
CA SER A 823 7.42 -40.67 6.25
C SER A 823 8.21 -39.78 5.30
N VAL A 824 8.66 -40.38 4.20
CA VAL A 824 9.36 -39.73 3.08
C VAL A 824 8.69 -40.09 1.75
N THR A 825 7.37 -40.25 1.75
CA THR A 825 6.63 -40.64 0.54
C THR A 825 6.83 -39.65 -0.61
N ASN A 826 6.63 -40.13 -1.83
CA ASN A 826 6.61 -39.27 -3.00
C ASN A 826 5.39 -38.33 -3.01
N GLY A 827 5.53 -37.26 -3.77
CA GLY A 827 4.41 -36.46 -4.24
C GLY A 827 3.71 -37.14 -5.42
N VAL A 828 2.42 -36.83 -5.55
CA VAL A 828 1.56 -37.40 -6.60
C VAL A 828 1.53 -36.46 -7.82
N GLY A 829 1.58 -37.04 -9.02
CA GLY A 829 1.39 -36.30 -10.27
C GLY A 829 1.19 -37.21 -11.48
N PHE A 830 1.33 -36.68 -12.70
CA PHE A 830 1.27 -37.46 -13.94
C PHE A 830 2.22 -38.64 -13.90
N SER A 831 3.47 -38.35 -13.54
CA SER A 831 4.35 -39.34 -12.95
C SER A 831 4.57 -38.96 -11.49
N ASN A 832 4.44 -39.94 -10.62
CA ASN A 832 4.76 -39.80 -9.22
C ASN A 832 6.27 -39.58 -9.05
N GLY A 833 6.64 -38.85 -8.00
CA GLY A 833 8.03 -38.86 -7.55
C GLY A 833 8.41 -40.24 -7.01
N VAL A 834 9.67 -40.37 -6.63
CA VAL A 834 10.17 -41.54 -5.88
C VAL A 834 10.19 -41.19 -4.39
N PRO A 835 9.88 -42.13 -3.48
CA PRO A 835 10.11 -41.95 -2.06
C PRO A 835 11.56 -41.59 -1.74
N GLY A 836 11.73 -40.93 -0.60
CA GLY A 836 13.02 -40.47 -0.10
C GLY A 836 13.78 -41.52 0.70
N THR A 837 14.70 -41.06 1.55
CA THR A 837 15.54 -41.93 2.39
C THR A 837 15.30 -41.69 3.87
N VAL A 838 15.37 -42.76 4.66
CA VAL A 838 15.30 -42.74 6.12
C VAL A 838 16.46 -43.53 6.67
N ASN A 839 17.26 -42.91 7.55
CA ASN A 839 18.40 -43.55 8.19
C ASN A 839 18.39 -43.29 9.70
N PHE A 840 18.31 -44.36 10.48
CA PHE A 840 18.61 -44.32 11.92
C PHE A 840 20.02 -44.84 12.12
N MET A 841 20.83 -44.05 12.83
CA MET A 841 22.24 -44.34 13.02
C MET A 841 22.57 -44.23 14.50
N TYR A 842 23.03 -45.35 15.05
CA TYR A 842 23.64 -45.35 16.37
C TYR A 842 25.11 -44.95 16.22
N VAL A 843 25.51 -43.88 16.88
CA VAL A 843 26.90 -43.43 16.90
C VAL A 843 27.58 -44.09 18.08
N ASP A 844 28.28 -45.18 17.79
CA ASP A 844 28.98 -45.93 18.82
C ASP A 844 30.30 -45.23 19.16
N TYR A 845 30.58 -45.13 20.45
CA TYR A 845 31.86 -44.64 20.92
C TYR A 845 32.76 -45.86 21.05
N LEU A 846 33.77 -45.99 20.17
CA LEU A 846 34.88 -46.89 20.45
C LEU A 846 35.61 -46.33 21.68
N ASP A 847 35.23 -46.78 22.88
CA ASP A 847 36.04 -46.63 24.08
C ASP A 847 37.40 -47.28 23.80
N GLY A 848 38.41 -46.49 23.40
CA GLY A 848 39.80 -46.95 23.32
C GLY A 848 40.66 -46.60 22.09
N SER A 849 40.21 -45.79 21.12
CA SER A 849 41.06 -45.46 19.96
C SER A 849 42.15 -44.43 20.29
N VAL A 850 43.35 -44.92 20.61
CA VAL A 850 44.60 -44.13 20.65
C VAL A 850 44.85 -43.51 19.27
N ILE A 851 44.92 -42.18 19.20
CA ILE A 851 45.46 -41.48 18.03
C ILE A 851 46.98 -41.68 18.07
N LEU A 852 47.49 -42.65 17.30
CA LEU A 852 48.91 -42.68 16.93
C LEU A 852 49.08 -41.75 15.73
N CYS A 853 49.50 -40.52 15.99
CA CYS A 853 50.03 -39.63 14.95
C CYS A 853 51.34 -40.23 14.42
N ARG A 854 51.50 -40.27 13.10
CA ARG A 854 52.80 -40.37 12.44
C ARG A 854 53.15 -39.04 11.83
#